data_AF-A0A0V0UP53-F1
#
_entry.id   AF-A0A0V0UP53-F1
#
_cell.length_a   1.000
_cell.length_b   1.000
_cell.length_c   1.000
_cell.angle_alpha   90.00
_cell.angle_beta   90.00
_cell.angle_gamma   90.00
#
_symmetry.space_group_name_H-M   'P 1'
#
loop_
_entity.id
_entity.type
_entity.pdbx_description
1 polymer ?
#
loop_
_entity_poly.entity_id
_entity_poly.type
_entity_poly.pdbx_seq_one_letter_code
_entity_poly.pdbx_strand_id
1 'polypeptide(L)'
;MLFHGYIFLSFAFLFQSGISNQAAYQDCSCYKIENHSSHCHCQGDTVKRIPENLDANMKKLLANHFHNYIELRISLKINCRTLANVSIKSITVDDLHKYKLLQEFSLVGSNYLTHVDANAFSVFKFLRRLRINDCPNLRKIDSQIILCNISCILSINLKNNALEEVPKLTHGFAFSHWQSLPSIELSFNNIKIIDAERLSNLSLITLDLSYNKIDHVAGDAFKNSRVNILKLNNNPIIHFSAQTFALMKELKQLDLSNTMLKSLPSDGFETVQVINLERIPSLKQLPSIFSFPNLRIAKFTYAHHCCPFQIVKREIYKDNVFKFSKHPIKLLRSSSSSVQKASISKRSKSITIYNSSWGSQSKFQETPNSTKGPKKTRKIIKWFKQPAYMNICIGEELLNTLEMIECSPNPDALNPCEDVAGTMLVRIFIWIVGLGTIFANFFVLLWFFTHRGGLYVGVTTFFMTNLAIADLCMGIYLVILAVQDAKTSGSYYNSAVDWQTGSGCKMAGFFTVFSSELSVVTMVLISLEIWYNTRSSFYGFKFQLKAAFGAELFAWCIAVIFATLPIFNVNTYAATSICLPVKSDTLPEKIYLIALLTFNAVAFFYITFNYIHTYLMVSGVGWPKLHTQDWKMARKLAILIATNFLCWAPVILFGLSAAFGCSLISISQMKYLLVLVYPINSMANPFLYAFSTGHGRRWSELRRTFHHRCVGKQKRRLGSRSSDSTTSTLSQAQVLKEFGKNPKHNKHSIHCFL
;
A
#
# COMPACT_ATOMS: atom_id res chain seq x y z
N MET A 1 3.11 -6.67 -79.93
CA MET A 1 3.66 -5.99 -78.74
C MET A 1 3.65 -7.02 -77.62
N LEU A 2 4.71 -7.80 -77.38
CA LEU A 2 6.06 -7.40 -76.91
C LEU A 2 6.00 -6.56 -75.63
N PHE A 3 6.07 -7.23 -74.47
CA PHE A 3 7.16 -7.08 -73.48
C PHE A 3 6.80 -7.86 -72.19
N HIS A 4 7.31 -9.08 -72.03
CA HIS A 4 7.64 -9.71 -70.74
C HIS A 4 8.33 -11.06 -70.99
N GLY A 5 9.65 -11.07 -70.90
CA GLY A 5 10.47 -12.29 -71.00
C GLY A 5 11.81 -12.09 -70.31
N TYR A 6 12.42 -13.21 -69.90
CA TYR A 6 13.81 -13.30 -69.41
C TYR A 6 14.19 -12.71 -68.04
N ILE A 7 13.59 -13.21 -66.94
CA ILE A 7 14.36 -13.59 -65.72
C ILE A 7 13.66 -14.78 -65.02
N PHE A 8 13.74 -16.02 -65.55
CA PHE A 8 13.26 -17.21 -64.81
C PHE A 8 13.84 -18.58 -65.26
N LEU A 9 15.07 -18.62 -65.80
CA LEU A 9 15.63 -19.83 -66.43
C LEU A 9 17.09 -20.17 -66.02
N SER A 10 17.46 -19.96 -64.76
CA SER A 10 18.84 -20.25 -64.28
C SER A 10 18.98 -20.87 -62.88
N PHE A 11 17.89 -21.36 -62.27
CA PHE A 11 17.94 -22.10 -60.99
C PHE A 11 17.02 -23.34 -60.99
N ALA A 12 17.05 -24.12 -62.07
CA ALA A 12 16.28 -25.35 -62.24
C ALA A 12 17.14 -26.64 -62.23
N PHE A 13 18.44 -26.52 -61.96
CA PHE A 13 19.36 -27.64 -61.73
C PHE A 13 20.14 -27.38 -60.44
N LEU A 14 20.44 -28.45 -59.69
CA LEU A 14 20.99 -28.45 -58.31
C LEU A 14 19.98 -28.17 -57.17
N PHE A 15 19.02 -29.08 -56.96
CA PHE A 15 18.73 -29.63 -55.63
C PHE A 15 17.91 -30.94 -55.74
N GLN A 16 18.51 -31.94 -56.39
CA GLN A 16 17.98 -33.30 -56.44
C GLN A 16 18.80 -34.20 -55.50
N SER A 17 18.57 -34.05 -54.20
CA SER A 17 19.23 -34.86 -53.16
C SER A 17 18.29 -35.14 -51.97
N GLY A 18 17.85 -36.40 -51.87
CA GLY A 18 17.67 -37.04 -50.57
C GLY A 18 16.43 -36.73 -49.71
N ILE A 19 15.21 -36.78 -50.26
CA ILE A 19 14.02 -37.09 -49.44
C ILE A 19 13.41 -38.38 -49.96
N SER A 20 13.76 -39.51 -49.32
CA SER A 20 13.28 -40.84 -49.70
C SER A 20 12.03 -41.25 -48.92
N ASN A 21 10.99 -41.62 -49.68
CA ASN A 21 9.77 -42.33 -49.28
C ASN A 21 8.98 -41.75 -48.10
N GLN A 22 8.05 -40.84 -48.41
CA GLN A 22 6.89 -40.57 -47.55
C GLN A 22 6.00 -41.82 -47.46
N ALA A 23 5.89 -42.41 -46.28
CA ALA A 23 4.76 -43.25 -45.92
C ALA A 23 3.65 -42.34 -45.37
N ALA A 24 2.72 -41.95 -46.24
CA ALA A 24 1.52 -41.23 -45.82
C ALA A 24 0.53 -42.21 -45.22
N TYR A 25 0.38 -42.19 -43.89
CA TYR A 25 -0.70 -42.88 -43.22
C TYR A 25 -1.91 -41.93 -43.14
N GLN A 26 -3.13 -42.47 -43.11
CA GLN A 26 -4.35 -41.67 -42.96
C GLN A 26 -4.18 -40.70 -41.78
N ASP A 27 -4.16 -39.41 -42.12
CA ASP A 27 -4.09 -38.27 -41.20
C ASP A 27 -2.81 -38.16 -40.34
N CYS A 28 -1.75 -38.90 -40.69
CA CYS A 28 -0.41 -38.78 -40.08
C CYS A 28 0.73 -38.78 -41.13
N SER A 29 1.50 -37.70 -41.13
CA SER A 29 2.69 -37.51 -41.98
C SER A 29 3.98 -37.83 -41.21
N CYS A 30 4.72 -38.84 -41.65
CA CYS A 30 6.05 -39.18 -41.11
C CYS A 30 7.17 -38.82 -42.09
N TYR A 31 8.25 -38.23 -41.59
CA TYR A 31 9.47 -37.96 -42.35
C TYR A 31 10.71 -38.48 -41.61
N LYS A 32 11.70 -38.97 -42.36
CA LYS A 32 12.98 -39.42 -41.83
C LYS A 32 14.00 -38.27 -41.87
N ILE A 33 14.78 -38.15 -40.81
CA ILE A 33 15.94 -37.27 -40.72
C ILE A 33 17.20 -38.13 -40.86
N GLU A 34 18.26 -37.55 -41.41
CA GLU A 34 19.61 -38.12 -41.43
C GLU A 34 19.98 -38.73 -40.06
N ASN A 35 20.54 -39.94 -40.07
CA ASN A 35 20.66 -40.88 -38.93
C ASN A 35 19.41 -41.71 -38.58
N HIS A 36 18.62 -42.12 -39.58
CA HIS A 36 17.52 -43.12 -39.48
C HIS A 36 16.37 -42.80 -38.50
N SER A 37 16.34 -41.62 -37.87
CA SER A 37 15.24 -41.26 -36.97
C SER A 37 14.09 -40.61 -37.70
N SER A 38 12.88 -41.11 -37.45
CA SER A 38 11.64 -40.56 -37.94
C SER A 38 11.02 -39.56 -36.96
N HIS A 39 10.34 -38.57 -37.53
CA HIS A 39 9.42 -37.64 -36.85
C HIS A 39 8.05 -37.82 -37.49
N CYS A 40 6.98 -37.94 -36.70
CA CYS A 40 5.62 -38.01 -37.21
C CYS A 40 4.74 -36.88 -36.67
N HIS A 41 3.90 -36.35 -37.54
CA HIS A 41 2.90 -35.34 -37.22
C HIS A 41 1.51 -35.84 -37.62
N CYS A 42 0.57 -35.86 -36.69
CA CYS A 42 -0.82 -36.26 -36.90
C CYS A 42 -1.76 -35.06 -36.75
N GLN A 43 -2.72 -34.93 -37.66
CA GLN A 43 -3.68 -33.81 -37.72
C GLN A 43 -4.98 -34.29 -38.38
N GLY A 44 -6.12 -34.14 -37.69
CA GLY A 44 -7.46 -34.40 -38.23
C GLY A 44 -8.41 -35.06 -37.23
N ASP A 45 -9.71 -34.75 -37.36
CA ASP A 45 -10.80 -35.25 -36.50
C ASP A 45 -10.99 -36.78 -36.55
N THR A 46 -10.47 -37.43 -37.57
CA THR A 46 -10.46 -38.89 -37.78
C THR A 46 -9.55 -39.64 -36.79
N VAL A 47 -8.53 -38.98 -36.23
CA VAL A 47 -7.53 -39.58 -35.33
C VAL A 47 -8.11 -39.77 -33.92
N LYS A 48 -8.85 -40.87 -33.73
CA LYS A 48 -9.53 -41.25 -32.48
C LYS A 48 -8.61 -41.95 -31.45
N ARG A 49 -7.48 -42.48 -31.90
CA ARG A 49 -6.40 -43.14 -31.11
C ARG A 49 -5.05 -42.88 -31.78
N ILE A 50 -3.96 -43.17 -31.09
CA ILE A 50 -2.61 -43.09 -31.65
C ILE A 50 -2.43 -44.28 -32.62
N PRO A 51 -2.09 -44.07 -33.92
CA PRO A 51 -2.08 -45.16 -34.89
C PRO A 51 -0.94 -46.17 -34.69
N GLU A 52 -1.28 -47.42 -34.40
CA GLU A 52 -0.31 -48.51 -34.13
C GLU A 52 0.73 -48.73 -35.25
N ASN A 53 0.44 -48.32 -36.49
CA ASN A 53 1.28 -48.55 -37.67
C ASN A 53 2.40 -47.50 -37.89
N LEU A 54 2.56 -46.52 -37.00
CA LEU A 54 3.68 -45.56 -37.05
C LEU A 54 5.04 -46.24 -36.79
N ASP A 55 6.12 -45.61 -37.26
CA ASP A 55 7.50 -46.11 -37.13
C ASP A 55 7.94 -46.20 -35.66
N ALA A 56 8.38 -47.38 -35.24
CA ALA A 56 8.84 -47.65 -33.88
C ALA A 56 10.17 -46.95 -33.52
N ASN A 57 10.96 -46.53 -34.52
CA ASN A 57 12.22 -45.81 -34.34
C ASN A 57 12.04 -44.28 -34.26
N MET A 58 10.80 -43.81 -34.17
CA MET A 58 10.45 -42.40 -34.07
C MET A 58 11.01 -41.73 -32.81
N LYS A 59 11.61 -40.54 -32.96
CA LYS A 59 12.11 -39.73 -31.85
C LYS A 59 11.14 -38.63 -31.39
N LYS A 60 10.22 -38.18 -32.26
CA LYS A 60 9.30 -37.06 -31.99
C LYS A 60 7.91 -37.31 -32.59
N LEU A 61 6.88 -37.23 -31.76
CA LEU A 61 5.46 -37.37 -32.13
C LEU A 61 4.71 -36.07 -31.78
N LEU A 62 4.07 -35.46 -32.78
CA LEU A 62 3.30 -34.22 -32.65
C LEU A 62 1.85 -34.41 -33.09
N ALA A 63 0.89 -34.21 -32.19
CA ALA A 63 -0.54 -34.18 -32.46
C ALA A 63 -1.10 -32.80 -32.08
N ASN A 64 -1.31 -31.91 -33.05
CA ASN A 64 -1.57 -30.48 -32.79
C ASN A 64 -2.83 -29.98 -33.52
N HIS A 65 -3.61 -29.12 -32.84
CA HIS A 65 -4.76 -28.41 -33.42
C HIS A 65 -4.39 -27.12 -34.20
N PHE A 66 -3.23 -26.51 -33.96
CA PHE A 66 -2.89 -25.17 -34.49
C PHE A 66 -1.77 -25.18 -35.54
N HIS A 67 -2.06 -24.56 -36.69
CA HIS A 67 -1.11 -24.37 -37.82
C HIS A 67 0.06 -23.42 -37.51
N ASN A 68 0.05 -22.70 -36.38
CA ASN A 68 1.04 -21.65 -36.04
C ASN A 68 2.13 -22.13 -35.05
N TYR A 69 2.65 -23.34 -35.23
CA TYR A 69 3.91 -23.74 -34.59
C TYR A 69 5.09 -23.48 -35.54
N ILE A 70 5.46 -22.20 -35.66
CA ILE A 70 6.71 -21.80 -36.34
C ILE A 70 7.88 -22.19 -35.42
N GLU A 71 8.42 -23.40 -35.63
CA GLU A 71 9.85 -23.57 -35.41
C GLU A 71 10.57 -22.69 -36.45
N LEU A 72 11.60 -21.95 -36.03
CA LEU A 72 12.34 -21.01 -36.88
C LEU A 72 13.00 -21.73 -38.08
N ARG A 73 12.28 -21.82 -39.20
CA ARG A 73 12.85 -22.00 -40.53
C ARG A 73 12.37 -20.89 -41.46
N ILE A 74 13.37 -20.32 -42.12
CA ILE A 74 13.29 -19.18 -43.02
C ILE A 74 12.41 -19.53 -44.23
N SER A 75 11.52 -18.59 -44.60
CA SER A 75 10.82 -18.49 -45.90
C SER A 75 9.93 -19.67 -46.34
N LEU A 76 8.60 -19.49 -46.25
CA LEU A 76 7.73 -19.29 -47.43
C LEU A 76 6.24 -19.15 -47.03
N LYS A 77 5.50 -18.31 -47.77
CA LYS A 77 4.03 -18.16 -47.63
C LYS A 77 3.32 -19.42 -48.11
N ILE A 78 2.44 -20.01 -47.30
CA ILE A 78 1.41 -20.94 -47.76
C ILE A 78 0.07 -20.57 -47.09
N ASN A 79 -1.00 -20.56 -47.89
CA ASN A 79 -2.32 -20.05 -47.49
C ASN A 79 -3.02 -20.94 -46.46
N CYS A 80 -3.70 -20.30 -45.50
CA CYS A 80 -4.50 -20.99 -44.48
C CYS A 80 -5.69 -21.75 -45.09
N ARG A 81 -5.79 -23.05 -44.78
CA ARG A 81 -7.08 -23.72 -44.55
C ARG A 81 -7.05 -24.33 -43.16
N THR A 82 -8.06 -24.02 -42.35
CA THR A 82 -8.24 -24.60 -41.01
C THR A 82 -8.56 -26.09 -41.11
N LEU A 83 -7.69 -26.92 -40.55
CA LEU A 83 -7.92 -28.34 -40.25
C LEU A 83 -7.60 -28.57 -38.78
N ALA A 84 -8.60 -29.04 -38.03
CA ALA A 84 -8.68 -28.91 -36.58
C ALA A 84 -8.59 -30.26 -35.85
N ASN A 85 -8.44 -30.14 -34.51
CA ASN A 85 -8.83 -31.07 -33.45
C ASN A 85 -8.53 -32.58 -33.63
N VAL A 86 -7.66 -33.12 -32.77
CA VAL A 86 -7.38 -34.56 -32.68
C VAL A 86 -8.37 -35.20 -31.69
N SER A 87 -9.14 -36.19 -32.13
CA SER A 87 -10.28 -36.76 -31.39
C SER A 87 -9.94 -37.88 -30.39
N ILE A 88 -8.67 -37.97 -29.97
CA ILE A 88 -8.19 -38.89 -28.93
C ILE A 88 -8.92 -38.63 -27.61
N LYS A 89 -9.67 -39.63 -27.14
CA LYS A 89 -10.43 -39.56 -25.87
C LYS A 89 -9.61 -39.89 -24.62
N SER A 90 -8.60 -40.74 -24.80
CA SER A 90 -7.77 -41.32 -23.75
C SER A 90 -6.41 -41.70 -24.31
N ILE A 91 -5.38 -41.73 -23.45
CA ILE A 91 -4.06 -42.28 -23.78
C ILE A 91 -3.81 -43.45 -22.81
N THR A 92 -3.64 -44.65 -23.36
CA THR A 92 -3.39 -45.90 -22.63
C THR A 92 -1.92 -46.35 -22.75
N VAL A 93 -1.52 -47.35 -21.97
CA VAL A 93 -0.22 -48.00 -22.14
C VAL A 93 -0.10 -48.65 -23.52
N ASP A 94 -1.18 -49.27 -24.01
CA ASP A 94 -1.23 -49.96 -25.30
C ASP A 94 -1.05 -49.00 -26.48
N ASP A 95 -1.56 -47.77 -26.39
CA ASP A 95 -1.32 -46.73 -27.41
C ASP A 95 0.18 -46.36 -27.54
N LEU A 96 1.00 -46.59 -26.51
CA LEU A 96 2.38 -46.08 -26.41
C LEU A 96 3.47 -47.17 -26.32
N HIS A 97 3.10 -48.43 -26.05
CA HIS A 97 4.03 -49.53 -25.76
C HIS A 97 5.12 -49.76 -26.85
N LYS A 98 4.81 -49.39 -28.10
CA LYS A 98 5.66 -49.58 -29.29
C LYS A 98 6.74 -48.49 -29.44
N TYR A 99 6.52 -47.27 -28.94
CA TYR A 99 7.38 -46.11 -29.20
C TYR A 99 8.46 -45.90 -28.12
N LYS A 100 9.18 -46.96 -27.76
CA LYS A 100 10.12 -46.98 -26.60
C LYS A 100 11.28 -45.98 -26.71
N LEU A 101 11.61 -45.54 -27.93
CA LEU A 101 12.72 -44.62 -28.25
C LEU A 101 12.30 -43.13 -28.30
N LEU A 102 11.04 -42.82 -28.02
CA LEU A 102 10.50 -41.46 -28.13
C LEU A 102 11.20 -40.50 -27.16
N GLN A 103 11.64 -39.35 -27.69
CA GLN A 103 12.31 -38.28 -26.94
C GLN A 103 11.37 -37.08 -26.70
N GLU A 104 10.39 -36.86 -27.57
CA GLU A 104 9.42 -35.78 -27.48
C GLU A 104 8.01 -36.28 -27.82
N PHE A 105 7.10 -36.15 -26.86
CA PHE A 105 5.66 -36.38 -27.03
C PHE A 105 4.92 -35.05 -26.89
N SER A 106 4.10 -34.69 -27.87
CA SER A 106 3.27 -33.49 -27.84
C SER A 106 1.85 -33.77 -28.30
N LEU A 107 0.86 -33.49 -27.44
CA LEU A 107 -0.56 -33.43 -27.77
C LEU A 107 -1.10 -32.06 -27.37
N VAL A 108 -1.61 -31.29 -28.34
CA VAL A 108 -2.00 -29.88 -28.12
C VAL A 108 -3.38 -29.60 -28.71
N GLY A 109 -4.29 -29.09 -27.87
CA GLY A 109 -5.61 -28.64 -28.31
C GLY A 109 -6.62 -29.76 -28.54
N SER A 110 -6.53 -30.89 -27.83
CA SER A 110 -7.56 -31.93 -27.95
C SER A 110 -8.76 -31.61 -27.05
N ASN A 111 -9.91 -31.37 -27.66
CA ASN A 111 -11.16 -31.14 -26.94
C ASN A 111 -11.78 -32.42 -26.36
N TYR A 112 -11.26 -33.60 -26.73
CA TYR A 112 -11.86 -34.90 -26.40
C TYR A 112 -11.08 -35.68 -25.33
N LEU A 113 -9.82 -35.33 -25.07
CA LEU A 113 -9.00 -35.99 -24.08
C LEU A 113 -9.58 -35.77 -22.67
N THR A 114 -9.96 -36.86 -22.01
CA THR A 114 -10.58 -36.84 -20.66
C THR A 114 -9.67 -37.37 -19.56
N HIS A 115 -8.90 -38.42 -19.87
CA HIS A 115 -8.02 -39.11 -18.94
C HIS A 115 -6.75 -39.60 -19.65
N VAL A 116 -5.67 -39.69 -18.87
CA VAL A 116 -4.46 -40.43 -19.24
C VAL A 116 -4.28 -41.56 -18.26
N ASP A 117 -4.22 -42.77 -18.78
CA ASP A 117 -4.21 -44.03 -18.03
C ASP A 117 -2.98 -44.16 -17.11
N ALA A 118 -3.12 -45.01 -16.11
CA ALA A 118 -2.03 -45.37 -15.22
C ALA A 118 -0.84 -45.92 -16.03
N ASN A 119 0.35 -45.45 -15.69
CA ASN A 119 1.62 -45.87 -16.29
C ASN A 119 1.77 -45.66 -17.83
N ALA A 120 0.88 -44.94 -18.52
CA ALA A 120 0.99 -44.68 -19.96
C ALA A 120 2.39 -44.18 -20.40
N PHE A 121 3.01 -43.30 -19.60
CA PHE A 121 4.35 -42.76 -19.86
C PHE A 121 5.52 -43.60 -19.29
N SER A 122 5.25 -44.67 -18.52
CA SER A 122 6.28 -45.51 -17.90
C SER A 122 7.19 -46.22 -18.92
N VAL A 123 6.68 -46.43 -20.13
CA VAL A 123 7.38 -47.09 -21.24
C VAL A 123 8.54 -46.26 -21.78
N PHE A 124 8.46 -44.93 -21.69
CA PHE A 124 9.43 -44.04 -22.32
C PHE A 124 10.71 -43.87 -21.50
N LYS A 125 11.72 -44.70 -21.81
CA LYS A 125 13.04 -44.62 -21.14
C LYS A 125 13.91 -43.45 -21.61
N PHE A 126 13.61 -42.89 -22.79
CA PHE A 126 14.39 -41.86 -23.48
C PHE A 126 13.67 -40.50 -23.60
N LEU A 127 12.55 -40.30 -22.89
CA LEU A 127 11.79 -39.05 -22.97
C LEU A 127 12.58 -37.87 -22.40
N ARG A 128 12.59 -36.77 -23.15
CA ARG A 128 13.18 -35.49 -22.76
C ARG A 128 12.16 -34.36 -22.69
N ARG A 129 11.05 -34.44 -23.46
CA ARG A 129 9.98 -33.44 -23.45
C ARG A 129 8.61 -34.10 -23.49
N LEU A 130 7.76 -33.74 -22.54
CA LEU A 130 6.36 -34.14 -22.48
C LEU A 130 5.48 -32.89 -22.55
N ARG A 131 4.60 -32.81 -23.55
CA ARG A 131 3.65 -31.71 -23.71
C ARG A 131 2.24 -32.25 -23.90
N ILE A 132 1.34 -31.95 -22.98
CA ILE A 132 -0.10 -32.21 -23.10
C ILE A 132 -0.79 -30.96 -22.59
N ASN A 133 -1.17 -30.06 -23.48
CA ASN A 133 -1.64 -28.73 -23.08
C ASN A 133 -2.80 -28.26 -23.97
N ASP A 134 -3.58 -27.30 -23.47
CA ASP A 134 -4.81 -26.83 -24.12
C ASP A 134 -5.86 -27.97 -24.31
N CYS A 135 -5.91 -28.94 -23.39
CA CYS A 135 -6.88 -30.03 -23.39
C CYS A 135 -7.94 -29.80 -22.29
N PRO A 136 -9.02 -29.04 -22.55
CA PRO A 136 -9.90 -28.49 -21.51
C PRO A 136 -10.76 -29.52 -20.77
N ASN A 137 -10.80 -30.77 -21.21
CA ASN A 137 -11.54 -31.86 -20.57
C ASN A 137 -10.66 -32.85 -19.80
N LEU A 138 -9.32 -32.70 -19.83
CA LEU A 138 -8.39 -33.58 -19.12
C LEU A 138 -8.38 -33.25 -17.62
N ARG A 139 -9.00 -34.10 -16.80
CA ARG A 139 -9.16 -33.89 -15.34
C ARG A 139 -8.09 -34.52 -14.48
N LYS A 140 -7.52 -35.65 -14.93
CA LYS A 140 -6.56 -36.44 -14.18
C LYS A 140 -5.56 -37.13 -15.09
N ILE A 141 -4.34 -37.29 -14.59
CA ILE A 141 -3.29 -38.12 -15.17
C ILE A 141 -2.93 -39.13 -14.09
N ASP A 142 -3.42 -40.37 -14.24
CA ASP A 142 -3.18 -41.45 -13.26
C ASP A 142 -1.79 -42.08 -13.41
N SER A 143 -1.03 -41.70 -14.44
CA SER A 143 0.34 -42.16 -14.63
C SER A 143 1.35 -41.52 -13.67
N GLN A 144 2.16 -42.37 -13.05
CA GLN A 144 3.40 -41.95 -12.42
C GLN A 144 4.39 -41.49 -13.50
N ILE A 145 4.79 -40.22 -13.46
CA ILE A 145 5.78 -39.68 -14.38
C ILE A 145 7.15 -39.80 -13.74
N ILE A 146 8.02 -40.60 -14.36
CA ILE A 146 9.40 -40.79 -13.93
C ILE A 146 10.25 -39.70 -14.60
N LEU A 147 10.68 -38.71 -13.82
CA LEU A 147 11.44 -37.55 -14.27
C LEU A 147 12.83 -37.89 -14.80
N CYS A 148 13.47 -38.94 -14.26
CA CYS A 148 14.78 -39.42 -14.68
C CYS A 148 14.81 -40.94 -14.66
N ASN A 149 15.09 -41.57 -15.80
CA ASN A 149 15.36 -43.01 -15.90
C ASN A 149 16.69 -43.22 -16.65
N ILE A 150 16.67 -43.62 -17.93
CA ILE A 150 17.89 -43.67 -18.76
C ILE A 150 18.22 -42.28 -19.31
N SER A 151 17.22 -41.47 -19.64
CA SER A 151 17.35 -40.01 -19.77
C SER A 151 16.50 -39.27 -18.74
N CYS A 152 16.92 -38.06 -18.38
CA CYS A 152 16.09 -37.11 -17.65
C CYS A 152 15.19 -36.31 -18.61
N ILE A 153 13.96 -36.11 -18.17
CA ILE A 153 13.00 -35.17 -18.76
C ILE A 153 13.51 -33.75 -18.49
N LEU A 154 13.67 -32.96 -19.55
CA LEU A 154 14.07 -31.56 -19.49
C LEU A 154 12.86 -30.63 -19.31
N SER A 155 11.70 -31.00 -19.86
CA SER A 155 10.47 -30.21 -19.72
C SER A 155 9.21 -31.06 -19.69
N ILE A 156 8.30 -30.72 -18.78
CA ILE A 156 6.91 -31.17 -18.72
C ILE A 156 6.02 -29.94 -18.86
N ASN A 157 5.15 -29.92 -19.86
CA ASN A 157 4.16 -28.87 -20.06
C ASN A 157 2.75 -29.46 -20.06
N LEU A 158 2.04 -29.21 -18.97
CA LEU A 158 0.67 -29.64 -18.67
C LEU A 158 -0.25 -28.42 -18.46
N LYS A 159 0.05 -27.31 -19.12
CA LYS A 159 -0.66 -26.03 -19.02
C LYS A 159 -2.07 -26.08 -19.60
N ASN A 160 -2.99 -25.30 -19.05
CA ASN A 160 -4.31 -25.03 -19.65
C ASN A 160 -5.10 -26.32 -19.94
N ASN A 161 -5.12 -27.22 -18.95
CA ASN A 161 -5.99 -28.38 -18.91
C ASN A 161 -6.98 -28.22 -17.75
N ALA A 162 -7.78 -29.24 -17.45
CA ALA A 162 -8.70 -29.22 -16.32
C ALA A 162 -8.19 -29.98 -15.08
N LEU A 163 -6.87 -30.20 -14.94
CA LEU A 163 -6.31 -31.08 -13.91
C LEU A 163 -6.73 -30.65 -12.50
N GLU A 164 -7.30 -31.57 -11.73
CA GLU A 164 -7.81 -31.30 -10.37
C GLU A 164 -6.75 -31.60 -9.28
N GLU A 165 -5.68 -32.30 -9.63
CA GLU A 165 -4.56 -32.69 -8.78
C GLU A 165 -3.21 -32.66 -9.55
N VAL A 166 -2.10 -32.53 -8.81
CA VAL A 166 -0.74 -32.65 -9.37
C VAL A 166 -0.46 -34.12 -9.71
N PRO A 167 0.00 -34.48 -10.93
CA PRO A 167 0.39 -35.86 -11.26
C PRO A 167 1.49 -36.38 -10.33
N LYS A 168 1.55 -37.69 -10.04
CA LYS A 168 2.60 -38.24 -9.16
C LYS A 168 3.95 -38.24 -9.87
N LEU A 169 4.83 -37.33 -9.47
CA LEU A 169 6.18 -37.18 -10.01
C LEU A 169 7.19 -37.96 -9.16
N THR A 170 8.11 -38.66 -9.81
CA THR A 170 9.15 -39.44 -9.12
C THR A 170 10.45 -39.45 -9.91
N HIS A 171 11.56 -39.80 -9.26
CA HIS A 171 12.85 -40.06 -9.91
C HIS A 171 13.14 -41.56 -9.88
N GLY A 172 13.82 -42.09 -10.91
CA GLY A 172 14.28 -43.47 -10.97
C GLY A 172 15.54 -43.74 -10.14
N PHE A 173 15.90 -45.02 -9.99
CA PHE A 173 16.91 -45.50 -9.03
C PHE A 173 18.36 -45.02 -9.26
N ALA A 174 18.70 -44.37 -10.38
CA ALA A 174 20.05 -43.96 -10.74
C ALA A 174 20.35 -42.49 -10.32
N PHE A 175 20.55 -42.27 -9.02
CA PHE A 175 20.80 -40.94 -8.44
C PHE A 175 22.29 -40.68 -8.12
N SER A 176 22.88 -39.60 -8.67
CA SER A 176 23.93 -38.83 -7.97
C SER A 176 24.23 -37.46 -8.59
N HIS A 177 24.52 -37.36 -9.90
CA HIS A 177 25.01 -36.12 -10.52
C HIS A 177 24.49 -35.89 -11.95
N TRP A 178 23.78 -34.78 -12.18
CA TRP A 178 23.34 -34.35 -13.53
C TRP A 178 23.45 -32.84 -13.73
N GLN A 179 23.67 -32.43 -14.98
CA GLN A 179 23.97 -31.04 -15.39
C GLN A 179 22.72 -30.23 -15.80
N SER A 180 21.56 -30.86 -15.94
CA SER A 180 20.31 -30.20 -16.33
C SER A 180 19.12 -30.76 -15.56
N LEU A 181 18.32 -29.87 -14.98
CA LEU A 181 17.14 -30.21 -14.18
C LEU A 181 15.84 -30.00 -15.00
N PRO A 182 14.74 -30.74 -14.71
CA PRO A 182 13.46 -30.53 -15.37
C PRO A 182 12.87 -29.15 -15.07
N SER A 183 12.11 -28.62 -16.03
CA SER A 183 11.14 -27.53 -15.80
C SER A 183 9.71 -28.03 -16.00
N ILE A 184 8.85 -27.81 -15.00
CA ILE A 184 7.49 -28.32 -14.95
C ILE A 184 6.51 -27.15 -14.94
N GLU A 185 5.58 -27.20 -15.88
CA GLU A 185 4.58 -26.18 -16.15
C GLU A 185 3.18 -26.80 -15.98
N LEU A 186 2.47 -26.39 -14.93
CA LEU A 186 1.13 -26.83 -14.52
C LEU A 186 0.16 -25.66 -14.38
N SER A 187 0.49 -24.48 -14.93
CA SER A 187 -0.37 -23.30 -14.81
C SER A 187 -1.71 -23.43 -15.54
N PHE A 188 -2.71 -22.64 -15.13
CA PHE A 188 -4.07 -22.66 -15.72
C PHE A 188 -4.74 -24.04 -15.64
N ASN A 189 -4.73 -24.65 -14.46
CA ASN A 189 -5.45 -25.90 -14.16
C ASN A 189 -6.47 -25.69 -13.02
N ASN A 190 -7.12 -26.75 -12.56
CA ASN A 190 -8.11 -26.73 -11.47
C ASN A 190 -7.56 -27.27 -10.13
N ILE A 191 -6.22 -27.34 -9.97
CA ILE A 191 -5.58 -27.99 -8.82
C ILE A 191 -5.97 -27.25 -7.54
N LYS A 192 -6.46 -27.99 -6.52
CA LYS A 192 -6.91 -27.43 -5.23
C LYS A 192 -5.95 -27.65 -4.07
N ILE A 193 -5.30 -28.81 -4.02
CA ILE A 193 -4.46 -29.23 -2.89
C ILE A 193 -3.10 -29.68 -3.42
N ILE A 194 -2.03 -29.33 -2.70
CA ILE A 194 -0.71 -29.93 -2.87
C ILE A 194 -0.43 -30.87 -1.70
N ASP A 195 -0.45 -32.17 -1.98
CA ASP A 195 -0.16 -33.23 -0.99
C ASP A 195 1.34 -33.47 -0.79
N ALA A 196 1.69 -34.01 0.38
CA ALA A 196 3.05 -34.38 0.80
C ALA A 196 3.81 -35.26 -0.22
N GLU A 197 3.11 -36.22 -0.85
CA GLU A 197 3.73 -37.24 -1.70
C GLU A 197 3.92 -36.85 -3.16
N ARG A 198 3.26 -35.79 -3.65
CA ARG A 198 3.24 -35.48 -5.09
C ARG A 198 4.48 -34.72 -5.56
N LEU A 199 5.09 -33.93 -4.67
CA LEU A 199 6.16 -32.96 -4.99
C LEU A 199 7.41 -33.04 -4.08
N SER A 200 7.52 -34.07 -3.24
CA SER A 200 8.69 -34.29 -2.37
C SER A 200 9.82 -35.05 -3.07
N ASN A 201 11.05 -34.80 -2.61
CA ASN A 201 12.30 -35.35 -3.15
C ASN A 201 12.55 -35.04 -4.65
N LEU A 202 12.07 -33.89 -5.15
CA LEU A 202 12.22 -33.50 -6.55
C LEU A 202 13.31 -32.44 -6.75
N SER A 203 14.26 -32.68 -7.65
CA SER A 203 15.20 -31.66 -8.16
C SER A 203 14.69 -31.07 -9.48
N LEU A 204 14.43 -29.76 -9.52
CA LEU A 204 13.81 -29.01 -10.63
C LEU A 204 14.46 -27.62 -10.82
N ILE A 205 14.51 -27.10 -12.05
CA ILE A 205 14.81 -25.68 -12.29
C ILE A 205 13.58 -24.82 -12.01
N THR A 206 12.43 -25.16 -12.59
CA THR A 206 11.20 -24.39 -12.46
C THR A 206 10.03 -25.30 -12.15
N LEU A 207 9.18 -24.86 -11.23
CA LEU A 207 7.84 -25.41 -10.98
C LEU A 207 6.82 -24.26 -11.05
N ASP A 208 6.02 -24.24 -12.11
CA ASP A 208 4.95 -23.28 -12.30
C ASP A 208 3.59 -23.91 -11.99
N LEU A 209 2.97 -23.46 -10.89
CA LEU A 209 1.63 -23.86 -10.42
C LEU A 209 0.68 -22.65 -10.41
N SER A 210 1.01 -21.59 -11.15
CA SER A 210 0.24 -20.35 -11.17
C SER A 210 -1.16 -20.52 -11.81
N TYR A 211 -2.09 -19.63 -11.49
CA TYR A 211 -3.47 -19.66 -12.05
C TYR A 211 -4.17 -21.01 -11.83
N ASN A 212 -4.09 -21.54 -10.61
CA ASN A 212 -4.80 -22.75 -10.19
C ASN A 212 -5.87 -22.37 -9.14
N LYS A 213 -6.39 -23.36 -8.40
CA LYS A 213 -7.36 -23.16 -7.31
C LYS A 213 -6.80 -23.58 -5.96
N ILE A 214 -5.47 -23.49 -5.81
CA ILE A 214 -4.75 -24.02 -4.64
C ILE A 214 -5.10 -23.19 -3.40
N ASP A 215 -5.77 -23.80 -2.43
CA ASP A 215 -6.08 -23.18 -1.13
C ASP A 215 -5.23 -23.75 0.01
N HIS A 216 -4.82 -25.02 -0.10
CA HIS A 216 -4.03 -25.75 0.88
C HIS A 216 -2.75 -26.37 0.29
N VAL A 217 -1.63 -26.21 0.99
CA VAL A 217 -0.32 -26.81 0.68
C VAL A 217 0.19 -27.52 1.92
N ALA A 218 0.41 -28.84 1.82
CA ALA A 218 0.90 -29.64 2.94
C ALA A 218 2.27 -29.12 3.47
N GLY A 219 2.50 -29.28 4.77
CA GLY A 219 3.71 -28.77 5.43
C GLY A 219 5.01 -29.39 4.93
N ASP A 220 4.93 -30.58 4.34
CA ASP A 220 6.02 -31.37 3.78
C ASP A 220 5.89 -31.60 2.26
N ALA A 221 5.00 -30.87 1.58
CA ALA A 221 4.79 -30.92 0.12
C ALA A 221 6.09 -30.82 -0.70
N PHE A 222 7.05 -30.02 -0.24
CA PHE A 222 8.36 -29.81 -0.90
C PHE A 222 9.53 -30.42 -0.12
N LYS A 223 9.28 -31.40 0.75
CA LYS A 223 10.31 -32.04 1.60
C LYS A 223 11.43 -32.62 0.74
N ASN A 224 12.67 -32.26 1.06
CA ASN A 224 13.90 -32.60 0.31
C ASN A 224 13.92 -32.16 -1.16
N SER A 225 12.99 -31.33 -1.62
CA SER A 225 12.95 -30.86 -3.01
C SER A 225 13.87 -29.66 -3.22
N ARG A 226 14.57 -29.66 -4.36
CA ARG A 226 15.49 -28.61 -4.81
C ARG A 226 14.85 -27.93 -6.01
N VAL A 227 14.21 -26.78 -5.81
CA VAL A 227 13.49 -26.06 -6.87
C VAL A 227 14.05 -24.64 -6.94
N ASN A 228 14.63 -24.23 -8.07
CA ASN A 228 15.22 -22.88 -8.17
C ASN A 228 14.14 -21.78 -8.30
N ILE A 229 13.07 -22.03 -9.06
CA ILE A 229 11.99 -21.09 -9.33
C ILE A 229 10.65 -21.75 -9.00
N LEU A 230 9.94 -21.23 -8.01
CA LEU A 230 8.59 -21.66 -7.62
C LEU A 230 7.58 -20.53 -7.88
N LYS A 231 6.52 -20.82 -8.61
CA LYS A 231 5.40 -19.90 -8.83
C LYS A 231 4.10 -20.52 -8.34
N LEU A 232 3.42 -19.83 -7.43
CA LEU A 232 2.11 -20.17 -6.89
C LEU A 232 1.14 -18.98 -7.00
N ASN A 233 1.49 -17.96 -7.79
CA ASN A 233 0.70 -16.76 -7.97
C ASN A 233 -0.67 -17.00 -8.63
N ASN A 234 -1.66 -16.15 -8.33
CA ASN A 234 -3.06 -16.33 -8.72
C ASN A 234 -3.65 -17.66 -8.19
N ASN A 235 -3.47 -17.92 -6.89
CA ASN A 235 -4.10 -19.04 -6.17
C ASN A 235 -4.72 -18.53 -4.85
N PRO A 236 -5.85 -19.10 -4.40
CA PRO A 236 -6.53 -18.70 -3.15
C PRO A 236 -5.83 -19.13 -1.84
N ILE A 237 -4.50 -19.26 -1.83
CA ILE A 237 -3.71 -19.71 -0.66
C ILE A 237 -3.84 -18.69 0.49
N ILE A 238 -4.22 -19.17 1.68
CA ILE A 238 -4.47 -18.33 2.87
C ILE A 238 -3.29 -18.36 3.86
N HIS A 239 -2.61 -19.50 3.97
CA HIS A 239 -1.54 -19.74 4.93
C HIS A 239 -0.56 -20.80 4.40
N PHE A 240 0.66 -20.79 4.95
CA PHE A 240 1.64 -21.86 4.81
C PHE A 240 2.02 -22.39 6.19
N SER A 241 2.43 -23.67 6.26
CA SER A 241 3.08 -24.20 7.45
C SER A 241 4.49 -23.62 7.58
N ALA A 242 4.99 -23.53 8.82
CA ALA A 242 6.38 -23.14 9.08
C ALA A 242 7.39 -24.06 8.37
N GLN A 243 7.02 -25.31 8.09
CA GLN A 243 7.89 -26.31 7.47
C GLN A 243 7.88 -26.28 5.93
N THR A 244 6.87 -25.64 5.29
CA THR A 244 6.63 -25.75 3.84
C THR A 244 7.84 -25.37 2.98
N PHE A 245 8.59 -24.34 3.38
CA PHE A 245 9.79 -23.89 2.65
C PHE A 245 11.11 -24.20 3.38
N ALA A 246 11.07 -24.70 4.63
CA ALA A 246 12.23 -24.80 5.51
C ALA A 246 13.37 -25.70 4.99
N LEU A 247 13.08 -26.63 4.08
CA LEU A 247 14.07 -27.53 3.48
C LEU A 247 14.45 -27.17 2.03
N MET A 248 13.90 -26.09 1.46
CA MET A 248 14.11 -25.70 0.06
C MET A 248 15.40 -24.91 -0.17
N LYS A 249 16.55 -25.53 0.11
CA LYS A 249 17.89 -24.90 0.12
C LYS A 249 18.44 -24.42 -1.23
N GLU A 250 17.68 -24.53 -2.31
CA GLU A 250 18.07 -24.07 -3.65
C GLU A 250 17.07 -23.06 -4.24
N LEU A 251 16.04 -22.65 -3.48
CA LEU A 251 15.00 -21.72 -3.94
C LEU A 251 15.56 -20.30 -4.09
N LYS A 252 15.61 -19.81 -5.33
CA LYS A 252 16.11 -18.48 -5.70
C LYS A 252 15.00 -17.50 -6.05
N GLN A 253 13.92 -17.96 -6.67
CA GLN A 253 12.78 -17.12 -7.04
C GLN A 253 11.47 -17.73 -6.54
N LEU A 254 10.67 -16.89 -5.87
CA LEU A 254 9.37 -17.25 -5.32
C LEU A 254 8.32 -16.21 -5.73
N ASP A 255 7.31 -16.63 -6.49
CA ASP A 255 6.15 -15.80 -6.82
C ASP A 255 4.88 -16.28 -6.11
N LEU A 256 4.37 -15.43 -5.21
CA LEU A 256 3.14 -15.62 -4.45
C LEU A 256 2.12 -14.51 -4.75
N SER A 257 2.32 -13.72 -5.82
CA SER A 257 1.48 -12.57 -6.12
C SER A 257 0.02 -12.95 -6.37
N ASN A 258 -0.91 -12.05 -6.05
CA ASN A 258 -2.36 -12.30 -6.14
C ASN A 258 -2.80 -13.58 -5.42
N THR A 259 -2.40 -13.71 -4.15
CA THR A 259 -2.84 -14.76 -3.21
C THR A 259 -3.55 -14.13 -2.00
N MET A 260 -4.12 -14.94 -1.11
CA MET A 260 -4.89 -14.50 0.07
C MET A 260 -4.09 -14.67 1.38
N LEU A 261 -2.77 -14.67 1.30
CA LEU A 261 -1.86 -14.94 2.41
C LEU A 261 -2.00 -13.89 3.52
N LYS A 262 -2.10 -14.34 4.77
CA LYS A 262 -2.16 -13.47 5.96
C LYS A 262 -0.78 -13.24 6.59
N SER A 263 0.11 -14.21 6.47
CA SER A 263 1.46 -14.22 7.02
C SER A 263 2.36 -15.14 6.20
N LEU A 264 3.66 -14.88 6.22
CA LEU A 264 4.68 -15.82 5.74
C LEU A 264 5.34 -16.56 6.92
N PRO A 265 5.88 -17.77 6.69
CA PRO A 265 6.75 -18.44 7.67
C PRO A 265 8.04 -17.62 7.91
N SER A 266 8.75 -17.87 9.01
CA SER A 266 9.99 -17.16 9.34
C SER A 266 11.24 -17.80 8.72
N ASP A 267 11.14 -19.08 8.34
CA ASP A 267 12.25 -19.91 7.86
C ASP A 267 12.01 -20.35 6.40
N GLY A 268 13.08 -20.74 5.69
CA GLY A 268 12.99 -21.25 4.31
C GLY A 268 13.17 -20.22 3.19
N PHE A 269 13.47 -18.95 3.53
CA PHE A 269 13.78 -17.90 2.55
C PHE A 269 15.28 -17.55 2.45
N GLU A 270 16.15 -18.33 3.11
CA GLU A 270 17.61 -18.10 3.19
C GLU A 270 18.28 -17.90 1.83
N THR A 271 17.87 -18.67 0.80
CA THR A 271 18.47 -18.62 -0.54
C THR A 271 17.71 -17.76 -1.55
N VAL A 272 16.57 -17.18 -1.15
CA VAL A 272 15.67 -16.46 -2.06
C VAL A 272 16.29 -15.11 -2.44
N GLN A 273 16.46 -14.91 -3.75
CA GLN A 273 17.01 -13.71 -4.37
C GLN A 273 15.91 -12.81 -4.95
N VAL A 274 14.80 -13.40 -5.41
CA VAL A 274 13.66 -12.68 -6.00
C VAL A 274 12.37 -13.13 -5.33
N ILE A 275 11.66 -12.22 -4.67
CA ILE A 275 10.34 -12.51 -4.10
C ILE A 275 9.29 -11.56 -4.68
N ASN A 276 8.15 -12.12 -5.09
CA ASN A 276 7.01 -11.35 -5.58
C ASN A 276 5.75 -11.62 -4.72
N LEU A 277 5.35 -10.58 -3.99
CA LEU A 277 4.20 -10.52 -3.08
C LEU A 277 3.25 -9.36 -3.47
N GLU A 278 3.19 -9.00 -4.75
CA GLU A 278 2.23 -8.00 -5.27
C GLU A 278 0.78 -8.49 -5.15
N ARG A 279 -0.16 -7.56 -4.92
CA ARG A 279 -1.61 -7.82 -4.85
C ARG A 279 -2.03 -8.83 -3.76
N ILE A 280 -1.41 -8.78 -2.58
CA ILE A 280 -1.76 -9.56 -1.38
C ILE A 280 -2.21 -8.60 -0.25
N PRO A 281 -3.43 -8.04 -0.29
CA PRO A 281 -3.89 -7.05 0.69
C PRO A 281 -4.15 -7.61 2.09
N SER A 282 -4.17 -8.94 2.23
CA SER A 282 -4.26 -9.64 3.52
C SER A 282 -2.92 -9.76 4.24
N LEU A 283 -1.79 -9.63 3.54
CA LEU A 283 -0.45 -9.77 4.10
C LEU A 283 -0.01 -8.43 4.69
N LYS A 284 -0.37 -8.21 5.96
CA LYS A 284 -0.09 -6.93 6.63
C LYS A 284 1.34 -6.81 7.13
N GLN A 285 1.90 -7.91 7.64
CA GLN A 285 3.22 -7.96 8.27
C GLN A 285 4.11 -8.96 7.55
N LEU A 286 5.41 -8.65 7.51
CA LEU A 286 6.45 -9.56 7.01
C LEU A 286 7.25 -10.14 8.18
N PRO A 287 7.89 -11.31 8.01
CA PRO A 287 8.94 -11.77 8.92
C PRO A 287 10.14 -10.81 8.87
N SER A 288 11.10 -11.04 9.77
CA SER A 288 12.29 -10.18 9.87
C SER A 288 13.09 -10.12 8.56
N ILE A 289 13.75 -9.00 8.28
CA ILE A 289 14.68 -8.89 7.14
C ILE A 289 15.80 -9.95 7.20
N PHE A 290 16.15 -10.43 8.39
CA PHE A 290 17.13 -11.51 8.57
C PHE A 290 16.67 -12.87 8.05
N SER A 291 15.36 -13.07 7.80
CA SER A 291 14.84 -14.23 7.07
C SER A 291 15.20 -14.20 5.58
N PHE A 292 15.63 -13.06 5.05
CA PHE A 292 15.88 -12.80 3.62
C PHE A 292 17.34 -12.39 3.32
N PRO A 293 18.36 -13.13 3.78
CA PRO A 293 19.77 -12.68 3.76
C PRO A 293 20.37 -12.55 2.35
N ASN A 294 19.84 -13.28 1.36
CA ASN A 294 20.30 -13.28 -0.03
C ASN A 294 19.36 -12.54 -1.01
N LEU A 295 18.36 -11.83 -0.48
CA LEU A 295 17.37 -11.14 -1.30
C LEU A 295 18.03 -10.03 -2.13
N ARG A 296 17.50 -9.82 -3.34
CA ARG A 296 17.98 -8.81 -4.31
C ARG A 296 16.83 -8.01 -4.91
N ILE A 297 15.72 -8.67 -5.23
CA ILE A 297 14.52 -8.03 -5.80
C ILE A 297 13.32 -8.41 -4.94
N ALA A 298 12.65 -7.40 -4.41
CA ALA A 298 11.51 -7.55 -3.51
C ALA A 298 10.32 -6.73 -4.03
N LYS A 299 9.26 -7.43 -4.48
CA LYS A 299 8.01 -6.79 -4.90
C LYS A 299 6.93 -7.03 -3.85
N PHE A 300 6.35 -5.97 -3.33
CA PHE A 300 5.38 -5.99 -2.23
C PHE A 300 4.09 -5.28 -2.62
N THR A 301 3.04 -5.47 -1.81
CA THR A 301 1.76 -4.75 -1.96
C THR A 301 1.78 -3.38 -1.28
N TYR A 302 2.54 -3.22 -0.19
CA TYR A 302 2.59 -2.00 0.60
C TYR A 302 3.99 -1.41 0.60
N ALA A 303 4.12 -0.10 0.35
CA ALA A 303 5.42 0.58 0.34
C ALA A 303 6.15 0.47 1.69
N HIS A 304 5.40 0.40 2.79
CA HIS A 304 5.92 0.23 4.15
C HIS A 304 6.73 -1.06 4.35
N HIS A 305 6.52 -2.09 3.52
CA HIS A 305 7.33 -3.32 3.53
C HIS A 305 8.77 -3.10 3.04
N CYS A 306 9.03 -2.06 2.24
CA CYS A 306 10.38 -1.67 1.83
C CYS A 306 11.14 -0.85 2.89
N CYS A 307 10.46 -0.31 3.90
CA CYS A 307 11.07 0.57 4.90
C CYS A 307 12.25 -0.04 5.67
N PRO A 308 12.18 -1.29 6.19
CA PRO A 308 13.31 -1.91 6.89
C PRO A 308 14.59 -1.96 6.05
N PHE A 309 14.47 -2.31 4.77
CA PHE A 309 15.61 -2.39 3.83
C PHE A 309 16.21 -0.99 3.57
N GLN A 310 15.37 0.03 3.39
CA GLN A 310 15.84 1.42 3.22
C GLN A 310 16.51 2.00 4.47
N ILE A 311 16.02 1.66 5.67
CA ILE A 311 16.62 2.11 6.94
C ILE A 311 18.03 1.51 7.08
N VAL A 312 18.18 0.20 6.87
CA VAL A 312 19.50 -0.46 6.92
C VAL A 312 20.46 0.17 5.90
N LYS A 313 20.04 0.34 4.65
CA LYS A 313 20.83 1.00 3.61
C LYS A 313 21.27 2.43 4.00
N ARG A 314 20.41 3.18 4.70
CA ARG A 314 20.73 4.53 5.19
C ARG A 314 21.76 4.51 6.32
N GLU A 315 21.64 3.61 7.28
CA GLU A 315 22.62 3.54 8.39
C GLU A 315 23.98 3.03 7.90
N ILE A 316 24.03 2.04 7.01
CA ILE A 316 25.29 1.60 6.34
C ILE A 316 25.97 2.78 5.64
N TYR A 317 25.21 3.57 4.87
CA TYR A 317 25.77 4.72 4.14
C TYR A 317 26.28 5.83 5.09
N LYS A 318 25.67 6.02 6.26
CA LYS A 318 26.18 6.94 7.28
C LYS A 318 27.49 6.44 7.90
N ASP A 319 27.57 5.15 8.23
CA ASP A 319 28.77 4.57 8.85
C ASP A 319 29.94 4.47 7.85
N ASN A 320 29.66 4.30 6.56
CA ASN A 320 30.67 4.43 5.49
C ASN A 320 31.24 5.86 5.33
N VAL A 321 30.64 6.88 5.96
CA VAL A 321 31.22 8.24 6.11
C VAL A 321 32.05 8.36 7.40
N PHE A 322 31.96 7.41 8.35
CA PHE A 322 32.69 7.39 9.62
C PHE A 322 33.52 6.11 9.82
N LYS A 323 34.64 6.02 9.06
CA LYS A 323 35.81 5.16 9.34
C LYS A 323 35.50 3.75 9.89
N PHE A 324 35.42 2.75 9.01
CA PHE A 324 35.83 1.40 9.37
C PHE A 324 37.30 1.40 9.83
N SER A 325 37.50 1.44 11.15
CA SER A 325 38.82 1.34 11.76
C SER A 325 39.32 -0.08 11.62
N LYS A 326 40.43 -0.26 10.89
CA LYS A 326 41.08 -1.56 10.69
C LYS A 326 41.56 -2.14 12.02
N HIS A 327 40.84 -3.11 12.58
CA HIS A 327 41.41 -4.07 13.52
C HIS A 327 40.83 -5.48 13.26
N PRO A 328 41.65 -6.46 12.86
CA PRO A 328 41.23 -7.86 12.81
C PRO A 328 41.36 -8.50 14.20
N ILE A 329 40.46 -9.40 14.59
CA ILE A 329 40.78 -10.54 15.49
C ILE A 329 39.74 -11.67 15.36
N LYS A 330 40.30 -12.82 14.99
CA LYS A 330 39.93 -14.25 15.11
C LYS A 330 38.80 -14.71 16.06
N LEU A 331 38.21 -15.86 15.66
CA LEU A 331 37.52 -16.92 16.45
C LEU A 331 36.07 -16.61 16.89
N LEU A 332 35.09 -17.53 16.84
CA LEU A 332 35.14 -19.00 16.85
C LEU A 332 34.10 -19.67 15.92
N ARG A 333 34.36 -20.94 15.57
CA ARG A 333 33.54 -21.83 14.74
C ARG A 333 32.85 -22.86 15.65
N SER A 334 31.52 -22.89 15.74
CA SER A 334 30.76 -24.08 16.19
C SER A 334 29.26 -23.94 15.91
N SER A 335 28.61 -25.07 15.62
CA SER A 335 27.26 -25.18 15.07
C SER A 335 26.15 -25.41 16.09
N SER A 336 24.92 -25.06 15.67
CA SER A 336 23.64 -25.74 15.94
C SER A 336 23.09 -25.90 17.38
N SER A 337 21.83 -25.47 17.52
CA SER A 337 20.74 -26.00 18.36
C SER A 337 20.89 -26.04 19.90
N SER A 338 20.12 -25.18 20.57
CA SER A 338 18.97 -25.61 21.39
C SER A 338 18.20 -24.41 21.99
N VAL A 339 16.88 -24.54 22.08
CA VAL A 339 16.01 -23.53 22.71
C VAL A 339 16.04 -23.70 24.21
N GLN A 340 16.26 -22.63 24.98
CA GLN A 340 15.73 -22.56 26.36
C GLN A 340 15.51 -21.13 26.89
N LYS A 341 14.58 -21.04 27.84
CA LYS A 341 13.88 -19.81 28.26
C LYS A 341 14.74 -18.92 29.17
N ALA A 342 14.73 -17.61 28.93
CA ALA A 342 15.28 -16.61 29.85
C ALA A 342 14.16 -15.89 30.63
N SER A 343 14.02 -16.19 31.93
CA SER A 343 13.17 -15.44 32.85
C SER A 343 13.94 -14.24 33.45
N ILE A 344 13.35 -13.05 33.36
CA ILE A 344 14.03 -11.81 33.80
C ILE A 344 13.91 -11.65 35.31
N SER A 345 15.04 -11.73 36.03
CA SER A 345 15.16 -11.21 37.40
C SER A 345 16.18 -10.08 37.45
N LYS A 346 15.78 -8.95 38.04
CA LYS A 346 16.62 -7.76 38.13
C LYS A 346 17.57 -7.87 39.33
N ARG A 347 18.83 -7.49 39.10
CA ARG A 347 19.85 -7.06 40.11
C ARG A 347 20.97 -8.05 40.49
N SER A 348 21.68 -8.58 39.48
CA SER A 348 23.16 -8.58 39.47
C SER A 348 23.66 -8.33 38.05
N LYS A 349 24.80 -7.64 37.88
CA LYS A 349 25.50 -7.54 36.59
C LYS A 349 26.52 -8.68 36.48
N SER A 350 26.03 -9.91 36.39
CA SER A 350 26.84 -11.09 36.09
C SER A 350 25.92 -12.22 35.61
N ILE A 351 26.09 -12.65 34.36
CA ILE A 351 25.58 -13.95 33.91
C ILE A 351 26.71 -14.95 34.21
N THR A 352 26.45 -15.87 35.14
CA THR A 352 27.34 -17.00 35.41
C THR A 352 26.63 -18.25 34.91
N ILE A 353 27.12 -18.83 33.81
CA ILE A 353 26.66 -20.13 33.32
C ILE A 353 27.54 -21.19 33.96
N TYR A 354 26.96 -22.06 34.79
CA TYR A 354 27.63 -23.27 35.25
C TYR A 354 27.64 -24.29 34.11
N ASN A 355 28.82 -24.77 33.73
CA ASN A 355 28.97 -25.90 32.81
C ASN A 355 29.33 -27.15 33.63
N SER A 356 28.42 -28.13 33.68
CA SER A 356 28.61 -29.35 34.45
C SER A 356 28.38 -30.60 33.59
N SER A 357 29.30 -30.89 32.66
CA SER A 357 29.73 -32.27 32.42
C SER A 357 31.05 -32.38 31.63
N TRP A 358 32.07 -32.91 32.31
CA TRP A 358 33.12 -33.86 31.88
C TRP A 358 33.60 -33.84 30.40
N GLY A 359 34.90 -33.74 30.09
CA GLY A 359 36.07 -33.50 30.95
C GLY A 359 37.40 -33.87 30.28
N SER A 360 38.44 -33.03 30.47
CA SER A 360 39.87 -33.38 30.43
C SER A 360 40.69 -32.20 30.98
N GLN A 361 41.90 -32.46 31.46
CA GLN A 361 42.55 -31.64 32.50
C GLN A 361 43.37 -30.45 31.97
N SER A 362 43.31 -29.31 32.66
CA SER A 362 44.52 -28.61 33.13
C SER A 362 44.22 -27.64 34.29
N LYS A 363 45.10 -27.65 35.30
CA LYS A 363 45.22 -26.70 36.44
C LYS A 363 45.56 -25.29 35.91
N PHE A 364 45.47 -24.14 36.61
CA PHE A 364 45.39 -23.71 38.03
C PHE A 364 44.85 -22.25 38.04
N GLN A 365 44.48 -21.52 39.11
CA GLN A 365 44.35 -21.69 40.57
C GLN A 365 43.36 -20.63 41.10
N GLU A 366 42.86 -20.75 42.34
CA GLU A 366 41.99 -19.76 43.01
C GLU A 366 42.77 -18.64 43.74
N THR A 367 42.11 -17.51 44.06
CA THR A 367 41.79 -17.08 45.46
C THR A 367 40.97 -15.77 45.52
N PRO A 368 40.26 -15.45 46.64
CA PRO A 368 39.05 -14.60 46.63
C PRO A 368 39.10 -13.36 47.56
N ASN A 369 38.01 -12.56 47.57
CA ASN A 369 37.35 -12.00 48.78
C ASN A 369 36.08 -11.18 48.39
N SER A 370 34.87 -11.51 48.90
CA SER A 370 34.23 -10.99 50.14
C SER A 370 33.71 -9.53 50.04
N THR A 371 32.51 -9.11 50.52
CA THR A 371 31.39 -9.76 51.24
C THR A 371 30.07 -8.92 51.19
N LYS A 372 28.92 -9.58 51.46
CA LYS A 372 27.66 -9.08 52.11
C LYS A 372 26.89 -7.83 51.58
N GLY A 373 25.57 -7.98 51.41
CA GLY A 373 24.56 -6.89 51.46
C GLY A 373 23.59 -7.10 52.65
N PRO A 374 22.29 -6.72 52.60
CA PRO A 374 21.64 -5.53 51.99
C PRO A 374 20.60 -4.85 52.94
N LYS A 375 20.01 -3.68 52.58
CA LYS A 375 18.56 -3.31 52.78
C LYS A 375 18.19 -1.86 52.38
N LYS A 376 17.07 -1.72 51.63
CA LYS A 376 16.00 -0.66 51.55
C LYS A 376 16.39 0.85 51.68
N THR A 377 15.82 1.83 50.95
CA THR A 377 14.40 2.06 50.58
C THR A 377 14.14 2.84 49.26
N ARG A 378 12.91 2.68 48.75
CA ARG A 378 12.19 3.38 47.65
C ARG A 378 12.57 4.85 47.31
N LYS A 379 12.62 5.17 46.01
CA LYS A 379 11.65 6.06 45.33
C LYS A 379 11.70 5.93 43.80
N ILE A 380 10.57 6.21 43.15
CA ILE A 380 10.31 6.15 41.69
C ILE A 380 10.46 7.57 41.13
N ILE A 381 11.04 7.75 39.92
CA ILE A 381 10.62 8.72 38.87
C ILE A 381 11.60 8.72 37.66
N LYS A 382 11.02 8.77 36.45
CA LYS A 382 11.55 9.18 35.12
C LYS A 382 13.00 8.87 34.72
N TRP A 383 13.16 8.13 33.61
CA TRP A 383 14.16 8.43 32.57
C TRP A 383 13.57 8.25 31.17
N PHE A 384 13.72 9.26 30.32
CA PHE A 384 13.60 9.23 28.86
C PHE A 384 14.96 9.69 28.31
N LYS A 385 15.28 9.34 27.05
CA LYS A 385 16.54 9.63 26.30
C LYS A 385 17.72 8.68 26.57
N GLN A 386 17.81 7.64 25.73
CA GLN A 386 18.82 7.54 24.66
C GLN A 386 18.39 6.40 23.72
N PRO A 387 18.62 6.50 22.39
CA PRO A 387 18.54 5.32 21.54
C PRO A 387 19.73 4.42 21.89
N ALA A 388 19.44 3.19 22.31
CA ALA A 388 20.48 2.17 22.38
C ALA A 388 20.92 1.86 20.95
N TYR A 389 22.15 2.24 20.61
CA TYR A 389 22.88 1.74 19.44
C TYR A 389 22.79 0.22 19.46
N MET A 390 22.02 -0.31 18.52
CA MET A 390 21.74 -1.73 18.41
C MET A 390 22.94 -2.38 17.75
N ASN A 391 23.99 -2.65 18.53
CA ASN A 391 25.19 -3.36 18.10
C ASN A 391 24.87 -4.84 17.84
N ILE A 392 24.09 -5.10 16.79
CA ILE A 392 24.05 -6.39 16.11
C ILE A 392 25.32 -6.42 15.26
N CYS A 393 26.22 -7.37 15.55
CA CYS A 393 27.32 -7.69 14.66
C CYS A 393 26.76 -8.41 13.42
N ILE A 394 26.23 -7.62 12.47
CA ILE A 394 25.89 -8.08 11.13
C ILE A 394 27.22 -8.39 10.43
N GLY A 395 27.36 -9.61 9.90
CA GLY A 395 28.54 -9.96 9.12
C GLY A 395 28.65 -9.09 7.87
N GLU A 396 29.86 -8.70 7.50
CA GLU A 396 30.15 -7.80 6.36
C GLU A 396 29.48 -8.27 5.05
N GLU A 397 29.40 -9.59 4.84
CA GLU A 397 28.70 -10.23 3.71
C GLU A 397 27.18 -9.98 3.69
N LEU A 398 26.51 -10.05 4.85
CA LEU A 398 25.08 -9.77 5.00
C LEU A 398 24.77 -8.26 4.92
N LEU A 399 25.74 -7.42 5.28
CA LEU A 399 25.64 -5.97 5.12
C LEU A 399 25.66 -5.59 3.62
N ASN A 400 26.57 -6.20 2.87
CA ASN A 400 26.73 -5.98 1.42
C ASN A 400 25.56 -6.52 0.59
N THR A 401 24.90 -7.63 0.99
CA THR A 401 23.68 -8.09 0.29
C THR A 401 22.50 -7.15 0.52
N LEU A 402 22.32 -6.63 1.74
CA LEU A 402 21.25 -5.68 2.07
C LEU A 402 21.39 -4.32 1.35
N GLU A 403 22.61 -3.91 0.98
CA GLU A 403 22.86 -2.66 0.25
C GLU A 403 22.31 -2.66 -1.20
N MET A 404 22.23 -3.83 -1.83
CA MET A 404 21.86 -4.00 -3.24
C MET A 404 20.39 -4.39 -3.49
N ILE A 405 19.52 -4.32 -2.47
CA ILE A 405 18.12 -4.73 -2.62
C ILE A 405 17.31 -3.66 -3.37
N GLU A 406 16.77 -4.05 -4.53
CA GLU A 406 15.72 -3.33 -5.24
C GLU A 406 14.36 -3.71 -4.65
N CYS A 407 13.63 -2.72 -4.12
CA CYS A 407 12.34 -2.94 -3.47
C CYS A 407 11.26 -2.05 -4.09
N SER A 408 10.08 -2.61 -4.36
CA SER A 408 8.94 -1.89 -4.95
C SER A 408 7.60 -2.27 -4.30
N PRO A 409 6.67 -1.33 -4.10
CA PRO A 409 6.79 0.11 -4.35
C PRO A 409 7.66 0.81 -3.30
N ASN A 410 8.38 1.86 -3.69
CA ASN A 410 9.20 2.63 -2.76
C ASN A 410 8.33 3.55 -1.88
N PRO A 411 8.63 3.70 -0.58
CA PRO A 411 8.11 4.74 0.29
C PRO A 411 8.24 6.14 -0.31
N ASP A 412 7.20 6.95 -0.14
CA ASP A 412 7.15 8.35 -0.57
C ASP A 412 6.77 9.27 0.60
N ALA A 413 6.55 10.56 0.34
CA ALA A 413 6.21 11.49 1.41
C ALA A 413 4.79 11.31 1.98
N LEU A 414 3.85 10.75 1.20
CA LEU A 414 2.49 10.43 1.63
C LEU A 414 2.42 9.08 2.36
N ASN A 415 3.40 8.20 2.13
CA ASN A 415 3.59 6.88 2.73
C ASN A 415 5.00 6.76 3.36
N PRO A 416 5.31 7.57 4.40
CA PRO A 416 6.61 7.61 5.06
C PRO A 416 6.87 6.36 5.92
N CYS A 417 8.14 6.14 6.30
CA CYS A 417 8.54 5.00 7.13
C CYS A 417 8.48 5.25 8.65
N GLU A 418 8.95 6.42 9.10
CA GLU A 418 9.20 6.67 10.53
C GLU A 418 8.02 7.36 11.23
N ASP A 419 7.48 8.43 10.63
CA ASP A 419 6.45 9.29 11.21
C ASP A 419 5.41 9.72 10.18
N VAL A 420 4.12 9.78 10.59
CA VAL A 420 3.01 10.23 9.73
C VAL A 420 3.20 11.71 9.34
N ALA A 421 3.49 12.57 10.31
CA ALA A 421 3.74 14.00 10.09
C ALA A 421 5.09 14.28 9.38
N GLY A 422 6.05 13.36 9.51
CA GLY A 422 7.38 13.43 8.87
C GLY A 422 8.39 14.37 9.54
N THR A 423 7.99 15.55 10.03
CA THR A 423 8.93 16.50 10.70
C THR A 423 8.36 17.09 11.98
N MET A 424 9.24 17.47 12.91
CA MET A 424 8.84 18.06 14.20
C MET A 424 8.02 19.35 14.04
N LEU A 425 8.31 20.16 13.01
CA LEU A 425 7.53 21.37 12.70
C LEU A 425 6.08 21.02 12.35
N VAL A 426 5.86 20.02 11.48
CA VAL A 426 4.51 19.57 11.09
C VAL A 426 3.77 19.00 12.30
N ARG A 427 4.44 18.23 13.19
CA ARG A 427 3.82 17.71 14.42
C ARG A 427 3.31 18.81 15.35
N ILE A 428 4.14 19.81 15.61
CA ILE A 428 3.76 20.97 16.45
C ILE A 428 2.57 21.69 15.81
N PHE A 429 2.61 21.87 14.49
CA PHE A 429 1.57 22.55 13.73
C PHE A 429 0.22 21.82 13.77
N ILE A 430 0.18 20.51 13.52
CA ILE A 430 -1.08 19.72 13.56
C ILE A 430 -1.73 19.84 14.94
N TRP A 431 -0.96 19.78 16.04
CA TRP A 431 -1.50 19.96 17.39
C TRP A 431 -2.06 21.37 17.63
N ILE A 432 -1.34 22.42 17.21
CA ILE A 432 -1.78 23.82 17.37
C ILE A 432 -3.05 24.08 16.57
N VAL A 433 -3.07 23.71 15.29
CA VAL A 433 -4.23 23.96 14.41
C VAL A 433 -5.40 23.05 14.77
N GLY A 434 -5.18 21.77 15.06
CA GLY A 434 -6.24 20.85 15.47
C GLY A 434 -6.97 21.31 16.73
N LEU A 435 -6.23 21.61 17.81
CA LEU A 435 -6.81 22.09 19.05
C LEU A 435 -7.36 23.52 18.92
N GLY A 436 -6.69 24.39 18.17
CA GLY A 436 -7.12 25.75 17.89
C GLY A 436 -8.46 25.79 17.14
N THR A 437 -8.61 25.00 16.09
CA THR A 437 -9.85 24.84 15.31
C THR A 437 -11.00 24.34 16.17
N ILE A 438 -10.78 23.29 16.99
CA ILE A 438 -11.82 22.78 17.90
C ILE A 438 -12.23 23.87 18.91
N PHE A 439 -11.27 24.50 19.59
CA PHE A 439 -11.55 25.50 20.62
C PHE A 439 -12.29 26.72 20.06
N ALA A 440 -11.82 27.25 18.93
CA ALA A 440 -12.37 28.47 18.33
C ALA A 440 -13.79 28.24 17.78
N ASN A 441 -14.04 27.12 17.07
CA ASN A 441 -15.38 26.81 16.55
C ASN A 441 -16.35 26.39 17.64
N PHE A 442 -15.91 25.63 18.66
CA PHE A 442 -16.73 25.33 19.83
C PHE A 442 -17.14 26.61 20.57
N PHE A 443 -16.24 27.59 20.70
CA PHE A 443 -16.55 28.87 21.30
C PHE A 443 -17.60 29.67 20.50
N VAL A 444 -17.50 29.67 19.16
CA VAL A 444 -18.50 30.30 18.27
C VAL A 444 -19.88 29.67 18.47
N LEU A 445 -19.98 28.33 18.49
CA LEU A 445 -21.23 27.62 18.75
C LEU A 445 -21.78 27.95 20.15
N LEU A 446 -20.96 27.86 21.19
CA LEU A 446 -21.35 28.18 22.57
C LEU A 446 -21.85 29.61 22.72
N TRP A 447 -21.21 30.58 22.04
CA TRP A 447 -21.63 31.98 22.03
C TRP A 447 -23.05 32.13 21.47
N PHE A 448 -23.35 31.50 20.33
CA PHE A 448 -24.69 31.54 19.72
C PHE A 448 -25.76 30.85 20.59
N PHE A 449 -25.45 29.73 21.24
CA PHE A 449 -26.41 29.04 22.12
C PHE A 449 -26.63 29.73 23.48
N THR A 450 -25.65 30.49 23.99
CA THR A 450 -25.75 31.11 25.33
C THR A 450 -26.29 32.54 25.34
N HIS A 451 -26.20 33.28 24.23
CA HIS A 451 -26.76 34.63 24.14
C HIS A 451 -28.29 34.60 24.03
N ARG A 452 -28.97 34.69 25.18
CA ARG A 452 -30.45 34.82 25.32
C ARG A 452 -31.00 36.18 24.85
N GLY A 453 -30.54 36.67 23.71
CA GLY A 453 -31.14 37.78 22.96
C GLY A 453 -32.01 37.26 21.81
N GLY A 454 -32.91 36.32 22.11
CA GLY A 454 -33.71 35.64 21.10
C GLY A 454 -34.72 36.57 20.42
N LEU A 455 -34.75 36.56 19.08
CA LEU A 455 -35.95 36.67 18.22
C LEU A 455 -35.61 36.72 16.72
N TYR A 456 -34.36 37.01 16.34
CA TYR A 456 -33.92 36.99 14.94
C TYR A 456 -32.60 36.23 14.75
N VAL A 457 -32.69 34.92 14.47
CA VAL A 457 -31.61 34.21 13.79
C VAL A 457 -31.67 34.61 12.32
N GLY A 458 -30.87 35.61 11.93
CA GLY A 458 -30.69 35.98 10.53
C GLY A 458 -30.04 34.84 9.75
N VAL A 459 -30.32 34.75 8.45
CA VAL A 459 -29.84 33.65 7.59
C VAL A 459 -28.31 33.52 7.65
N THR A 460 -27.58 34.62 7.60
CA THR A 460 -26.11 34.64 7.74
C THR A 460 -25.62 33.96 9.02
N THR A 461 -26.35 34.11 10.13
CA THR A 461 -26.00 33.48 11.42
C THR A 461 -26.25 31.97 11.41
N PHE A 462 -27.30 31.52 10.72
CA PHE A 462 -27.56 30.10 10.50
C PHE A 462 -26.46 29.45 9.66
N PHE A 463 -26.02 30.08 8.56
CA PHE A 463 -24.90 29.57 7.76
C PHE A 463 -23.57 29.60 8.53
N MET A 464 -23.25 30.66 9.26
CA MET A 464 -22.06 30.70 10.13
C MET A 464 -22.05 29.60 11.21
N THR A 465 -23.23 29.19 11.70
CA THR A 465 -23.36 28.09 12.66
C THR A 465 -23.02 26.74 12.01
N ASN A 466 -23.52 26.48 10.79
CA ASN A 466 -23.19 25.25 10.05
C ASN A 466 -21.71 25.20 9.64
N LEU A 467 -21.14 26.33 9.22
CA LEU A 467 -19.71 26.43 8.89
C LEU A 467 -18.82 26.12 10.11
N ALA A 468 -19.20 26.58 11.31
CA ALA A 468 -18.50 26.21 12.55
C ALA A 468 -18.66 24.72 12.93
N ILE A 469 -19.77 24.07 12.57
CA ILE A 469 -19.94 22.61 12.74
C ILE A 469 -19.01 21.86 11.77
N ALA A 470 -18.98 22.27 10.51
CA ALA A 470 -18.10 21.70 9.49
C ALA A 470 -16.63 21.82 9.89
N ASP A 471 -16.18 23.00 10.29
CA ASP A 471 -14.79 23.25 10.72
C ASP A 471 -14.40 22.48 11.99
N LEU A 472 -15.33 22.21 12.91
CA LEU A 472 -15.07 21.38 14.08
C LEU A 472 -14.71 19.93 13.67
N CYS A 473 -15.33 19.39 12.61
CA CYS A 473 -14.94 18.10 12.04
C CYS A 473 -13.50 18.11 11.48
N MET A 474 -13.04 19.22 10.88
CA MET A 474 -11.64 19.36 10.45
C MET A 474 -10.67 19.30 11.64
N GLY A 475 -11.03 19.96 12.74
CA GLY A 475 -10.29 19.91 14.00
C GLY A 475 -10.18 18.48 14.55
N ILE A 476 -11.29 17.72 14.54
CA ILE A 476 -11.31 16.30 14.93
C ILE A 476 -10.37 15.46 14.05
N TYR A 477 -10.42 15.62 12.72
CA TYR A 477 -9.53 14.95 11.78
C TYR A 477 -8.04 15.20 12.11
N LEU A 478 -7.64 16.46 12.33
CA LEU A 478 -6.27 16.80 12.69
C LEU A 478 -5.83 16.16 14.01
N VAL A 479 -6.69 16.15 15.03
CA VAL A 479 -6.38 15.51 16.32
C VAL A 479 -6.26 13.99 16.18
N ILE A 480 -7.06 13.35 15.33
CA ILE A 480 -6.91 11.92 15.01
C ILE A 480 -5.52 11.64 14.41
N LEU A 481 -5.08 12.43 13.43
CA LEU A 481 -3.73 12.29 12.85
C LEU A 481 -2.63 12.58 13.89
N ALA A 482 -2.78 13.61 14.72
CA ALA A 482 -1.82 13.97 15.76
C ALA A 482 -1.64 12.88 16.82
N VAL A 483 -2.74 12.23 17.22
CA VAL A 483 -2.74 11.09 18.14
C VAL A 483 -2.10 9.86 17.51
N GLN A 484 -2.34 9.60 16.22
CA GLN A 484 -1.73 8.47 15.54
C GLN A 484 -0.21 8.66 15.36
N ASP A 485 0.23 9.84 14.93
CA ASP A 485 1.65 10.19 14.85
C ASP A 485 2.35 10.04 16.21
N ALA A 486 1.75 10.59 17.28
CA ALA A 486 2.29 10.48 18.64
C ALA A 486 2.37 9.03 19.15
N LYS A 487 1.46 8.14 18.74
CA LYS A 487 1.48 6.71 19.10
C LYS A 487 2.55 5.90 18.36
N THR A 488 2.85 6.27 17.11
CA THR A 488 3.66 5.44 16.19
C THR A 488 5.00 6.07 15.81
N SER A 489 5.34 7.23 16.36
CA SER A 489 6.55 7.97 15.99
C SER A 489 7.84 7.13 16.07
N GLY A 490 8.70 7.31 15.06
CA GLY A 490 9.94 6.57 14.88
C GLY A 490 9.77 5.09 14.52
N SER A 491 8.53 4.60 14.36
CA SER A 491 8.24 3.18 14.13
C SER A 491 6.97 2.94 13.29
N TYR A 492 6.47 3.97 12.59
CA TYR A 492 5.18 3.95 11.89
C TYR A 492 5.03 2.79 10.91
N TYR A 493 6.10 2.41 10.18
CA TYR A 493 6.08 1.28 9.24
C TYR A 493 5.55 -0.04 9.84
N ASN A 494 5.75 -0.30 11.15
CA ASN A 494 5.23 -1.50 11.83
C ASN A 494 3.70 -1.50 12.00
N SER A 495 3.06 -0.33 11.97
CA SER A 495 1.62 -0.15 12.19
C SER A 495 0.91 0.53 11.02
N ALA A 496 1.64 0.89 9.95
CA ALA A 496 1.13 1.68 8.84
C ALA A 496 0.00 0.98 8.08
N VAL A 497 0.16 -0.33 7.78
CA VAL A 497 -0.86 -1.12 7.09
C VAL A 497 -2.12 -1.27 7.95
N ASP A 498 -1.98 -1.48 9.26
CA ASP A 498 -3.10 -1.56 10.20
C ASP A 498 -3.81 -0.21 10.39
N TRP A 499 -3.06 0.89 10.37
CA TRP A 499 -3.63 2.25 10.37
C TRP A 499 -4.45 2.50 9.11
N GLN A 500 -3.83 2.36 7.94
CA GLN A 500 -4.43 2.66 6.63
C GLN A 500 -5.64 1.79 6.31
N THR A 501 -5.58 0.50 6.62
CA THR A 501 -6.72 -0.42 6.41
C THR A 501 -7.78 -0.36 7.52
N GLY A 502 -7.44 0.26 8.66
CA GLY A 502 -8.27 0.30 9.86
C GLY A 502 -9.42 1.32 9.83
N SER A 503 -10.35 1.17 10.78
CA SER A 503 -11.49 2.09 10.94
C SER A 503 -11.08 3.51 11.30
N GLY A 504 -9.96 3.70 12.02
CA GLY A 504 -9.44 5.01 12.40
C GLY A 504 -9.12 5.89 11.19
N CYS A 505 -8.47 5.34 10.16
CA CYS A 505 -8.16 6.07 8.93
C CYS A 505 -9.42 6.33 8.09
N LYS A 506 -10.37 5.39 8.03
CA LYS A 506 -11.67 5.62 7.38
C LYS A 506 -12.48 6.74 8.04
N MET A 507 -12.47 6.81 9.37
CA MET A 507 -13.12 7.88 10.14
C MET A 507 -12.43 9.23 9.96
N ALA A 508 -11.09 9.26 9.94
CA ALA A 508 -10.32 10.47 9.62
C ALA A 508 -10.65 10.99 8.22
N GLY A 509 -10.61 10.10 7.21
CA GLY A 509 -10.93 10.41 5.82
C GLY A 509 -12.36 10.92 5.63
N PHE A 510 -13.33 10.30 6.31
CA PHE A 510 -14.71 10.79 6.33
C PHE A 510 -14.78 12.22 6.88
N PHE A 511 -14.19 12.49 8.05
CA PHE A 511 -14.28 13.83 8.67
C PHE A 511 -13.64 14.92 7.83
N THR A 512 -12.48 14.67 7.20
CA THR A 512 -11.83 15.70 6.37
C THR A 512 -12.61 16.01 5.09
N VAL A 513 -13.16 15.01 4.39
CA VAL A 513 -13.97 15.25 3.18
C VAL A 513 -15.33 15.85 3.54
N PHE A 514 -16.01 15.30 4.55
CA PHE A 514 -17.29 15.84 5.01
C PHE A 514 -17.17 17.31 5.43
N SER A 515 -16.12 17.63 6.20
CA SER A 515 -15.82 19.00 6.60
C SER A 515 -15.55 19.90 5.40
N SER A 516 -14.69 19.48 4.46
CA SER A 516 -14.28 20.30 3.34
C SER A 516 -15.44 20.62 2.40
N GLU A 517 -16.23 19.62 2.03
CA GLU A 517 -17.36 19.78 1.11
C GLU A 517 -18.50 20.58 1.75
N LEU A 518 -18.82 20.33 3.03
CA LEU A 518 -19.83 21.13 3.73
C LEU A 518 -19.39 22.59 3.83
N SER A 519 -18.15 22.86 4.29
CA SER A 519 -17.63 24.23 4.42
C SER A 519 -17.65 24.99 3.08
N VAL A 520 -17.31 24.34 1.97
CA VAL A 520 -17.32 24.98 0.63
C VAL A 520 -18.74 25.30 0.17
N VAL A 521 -19.70 24.39 0.35
CA VAL A 521 -21.10 24.66 -0.04
C VAL A 521 -21.72 25.72 0.88
N THR A 522 -21.50 25.68 2.19
CA THR A 522 -21.96 26.75 3.10
C THR A 522 -21.34 28.10 2.74
N MET A 523 -20.07 28.14 2.30
CA MET A 523 -19.44 29.36 1.76
C MET A 523 -20.09 29.87 0.46
N VAL A 524 -20.48 28.97 -0.46
CA VAL A 524 -21.27 29.31 -1.66
C VAL A 524 -22.60 29.93 -1.26
N LEU A 525 -23.29 29.37 -0.26
CA LEU A 525 -24.57 29.88 0.24
C LEU A 525 -24.45 31.24 0.93
N ILE A 526 -23.39 31.47 1.73
CA ILE A 526 -23.08 32.79 2.30
C ILE A 526 -22.80 33.82 1.18
N SER A 527 -22.06 33.43 0.14
CA SER A 527 -21.79 34.29 -1.02
C SER A 527 -23.06 34.67 -1.77
N LEU A 528 -23.93 33.68 -2.03
CA LEU A 528 -25.23 33.89 -2.65
C LEU A 528 -26.15 34.78 -1.80
N GLU A 529 -26.20 34.58 -0.48
CA GLU A 529 -26.98 35.42 0.44
C GLU A 529 -26.51 36.89 0.37
N ILE A 530 -25.21 37.13 0.46
CA ILE A 530 -24.62 38.49 0.40
C ILE A 530 -24.94 39.15 -0.94
N TRP A 531 -24.76 38.45 -2.05
CA TRP A 531 -25.07 38.95 -3.39
C TRP A 531 -26.57 39.24 -3.56
N TYR A 532 -27.43 38.29 -3.16
CA TYR A 532 -28.87 38.40 -3.29
C TYR A 532 -29.44 39.53 -2.43
N ASN A 533 -29.01 39.66 -1.17
CA ASN A 533 -29.45 40.74 -0.30
C ASN A 533 -28.94 42.11 -0.78
N THR A 534 -27.70 42.19 -1.28
CA THR A 534 -27.17 43.43 -1.89
C THR A 534 -28.00 43.84 -3.10
N ARG A 535 -28.34 42.90 -4.00
CA ARG A 535 -29.20 43.16 -5.15
C ARG A 535 -30.63 43.49 -4.73
N SER A 536 -31.20 42.78 -3.76
CA SER A 536 -32.51 43.06 -3.18
C SER A 536 -32.62 44.45 -2.58
N SER A 537 -31.53 45.05 -2.09
CA SER A 537 -31.58 46.41 -1.55
C SER A 537 -32.02 47.45 -2.59
N PHE A 538 -31.99 47.10 -3.88
CA PHE A 538 -32.49 47.90 -5.00
C PHE A 538 -33.88 47.47 -5.53
N TYR A 539 -34.38 46.26 -5.17
CA TYR A 539 -35.57 45.65 -5.79
C TYR A 539 -36.60 45.01 -4.82
N GLY A 540 -36.35 44.97 -3.51
CA GLY A 540 -37.38 44.75 -2.47
C GLY A 540 -37.57 43.36 -1.83
N PHE A 541 -36.90 42.29 -2.27
CA PHE A 541 -37.18 40.91 -1.83
C PHE A 541 -36.06 40.25 -0.97
N LYS A 542 -36.31 40.01 0.33
CA LYS A 542 -35.31 39.42 1.24
C LYS A 542 -35.24 37.89 1.19
N PHE A 543 -34.03 37.33 1.31
CA PHE A 543 -33.81 35.88 1.36
C PHE A 543 -34.38 35.27 2.66
N GLN A 544 -35.10 34.15 2.56
CA GLN A 544 -35.87 33.59 3.67
C GLN A 544 -35.17 32.43 4.38
N LEU A 545 -35.34 32.34 5.70
CA LEU A 545 -34.77 31.27 6.53
C LEU A 545 -35.26 29.86 6.15
N LYS A 546 -36.49 29.72 5.65
CA LYS A 546 -37.01 28.43 5.13
C LYS A 546 -36.23 27.92 3.92
N ALA A 547 -35.89 28.82 2.99
CA ALA A 547 -35.08 28.50 1.82
C ALA A 547 -33.62 28.20 2.22
N ALA A 548 -33.08 28.96 3.18
CA ALA A 548 -31.75 28.70 3.75
C ALA A 548 -31.63 27.29 4.37
N PHE A 549 -32.63 26.88 5.15
CA PHE A 549 -32.66 25.53 5.75
C PHE A 549 -32.69 24.42 4.69
N GLY A 550 -33.51 24.58 3.64
CA GLY A 550 -33.57 23.62 2.53
C GLY A 550 -32.25 23.53 1.74
N ALA A 551 -31.62 24.68 1.48
CA ALA A 551 -30.33 24.75 0.80
C ALA A 551 -29.19 24.10 1.63
N GLU A 552 -29.18 24.33 2.94
CA GLU A 552 -28.19 23.74 3.84
C GLU A 552 -28.40 22.23 3.99
N LEU A 553 -29.65 21.76 4.09
CA LEU A 553 -29.95 20.32 4.10
C LEU A 553 -29.42 19.61 2.83
N PHE A 554 -29.52 20.27 1.68
CA PHE A 554 -28.94 19.78 0.43
C PHE A 554 -27.39 19.78 0.46
N ALA A 555 -26.77 20.80 1.06
CA ALA A 555 -25.32 20.84 1.29
C ALA A 555 -24.83 19.66 2.15
N TRP A 556 -25.54 19.36 3.25
CA TRP A 556 -25.26 18.20 4.10
C TRP A 556 -25.37 16.88 3.32
N CYS A 557 -26.40 16.70 2.48
CA CYS A 557 -26.52 15.52 1.63
C CYS A 557 -25.33 15.35 0.67
N ILE A 558 -24.90 16.43 -0.01
CA ILE A 558 -23.72 16.40 -0.89
C ILE A 558 -22.45 16.02 -0.12
N ALA A 559 -22.20 16.66 1.02
CA ALA A 559 -21.01 16.40 1.82
C ALA A 559 -20.94 14.96 2.34
N VAL A 560 -22.08 14.39 2.77
CA VAL A 560 -22.17 12.98 3.18
C VAL A 560 -21.93 12.04 2.00
N ILE A 561 -22.46 12.34 0.80
CA ILE A 561 -22.21 11.51 -0.40
C ILE A 561 -20.71 11.48 -0.73
N PHE A 562 -20.05 12.64 -0.86
CA PHE A 562 -18.62 12.68 -1.17
C PHE A 562 -17.75 12.00 -0.09
N ALA A 563 -18.11 12.12 1.19
CA ALA A 563 -17.37 11.51 2.30
C ALA A 563 -17.64 10.00 2.49
N THR A 564 -18.74 9.46 1.94
CA THR A 564 -19.05 8.02 2.05
C THR A 564 -18.59 7.20 0.85
N LEU A 565 -18.51 7.78 -0.36
CA LEU A 565 -18.07 7.06 -1.57
C LEU A 565 -16.70 6.34 -1.41
N PRO A 566 -15.67 6.90 -0.75
CA PRO A 566 -14.41 6.18 -0.49
C PRO A 566 -14.48 5.10 0.59
N ILE A 567 -15.59 5.03 1.35
CA ILE A 567 -15.86 3.93 2.30
C ILE A 567 -16.45 2.73 1.56
N PHE A 568 -17.24 2.99 0.51
CA PHE A 568 -17.83 1.98 -0.39
C PHE A 568 -16.90 1.58 -1.57
N ASN A 569 -15.58 1.83 -1.44
CA ASN A 569 -14.54 1.46 -2.41
C ASN A 569 -14.65 2.11 -3.82
N VAL A 570 -15.37 3.22 -3.97
CA VAL A 570 -15.33 4.03 -5.22
C VAL A 570 -13.97 4.76 -5.35
N ASN A 571 -13.43 5.18 -4.21
CA ASN A 571 -12.02 5.46 -3.99
C ASN A 571 -11.63 4.83 -2.63
N THR A 572 -10.46 5.13 -2.06
CA THR A 572 -10.09 4.62 -0.73
C THR A 572 -9.27 5.62 0.08
N TYR A 573 -9.63 5.78 1.35
CA TYR A 573 -8.82 6.52 2.32
C TYR A 573 -7.53 5.78 2.71
N ALA A 574 -7.41 4.48 2.41
CA ALA A 574 -6.23 3.67 2.77
C ALA A 574 -4.97 3.97 1.93
N ALA A 575 -5.05 4.84 0.92
CA ALA A 575 -3.96 5.09 -0.03
C ALA A 575 -2.79 5.92 0.54
N THR A 576 -3.01 6.66 1.64
CA THR A 576 -2.01 7.57 2.22
C THR A 576 -2.03 7.52 3.74
N SER A 577 -0.90 7.84 4.38
CA SER A 577 -0.80 7.89 5.86
C SER A 577 -1.72 8.95 6.49
N ILE A 578 -2.08 9.99 5.73
CA ILE A 578 -2.97 11.09 6.13
C ILE A 578 -4.45 10.86 5.76
N CYS A 579 -4.79 9.69 5.22
CA CYS A 579 -6.17 9.25 5.01
C CYS A 579 -6.99 10.07 3.99
N LEU A 580 -6.33 10.61 2.96
CA LEU A 580 -7.00 11.32 1.85
C LEU A 580 -7.26 10.41 0.64
N PRO A 581 -8.39 10.57 -0.09
CA PRO A 581 -8.81 9.69 -1.18
C PRO A 581 -8.17 10.09 -2.52
N VAL A 582 -6.83 10.03 -2.57
CA VAL A 582 -6.02 10.50 -3.72
C VAL A 582 -5.64 9.38 -4.70
N LYS A 583 -6.19 8.18 -4.55
CA LYS A 583 -5.89 7.04 -5.42
C LYS A 583 -6.47 7.27 -6.82
N SER A 584 -5.73 6.85 -7.85
CA SER A 584 -6.05 7.17 -9.25
C SER A 584 -5.66 6.04 -10.23
N ASP A 585 -5.61 4.78 -9.78
CA ASP A 585 -5.20 3.65 -10.64
C ASP A 585 -6.32 3.27 -11.63
N THR A 586 -7.56 3.16 -11.11
CA THR A 586 -8.72 2.68 -11.87
C THR A 586 -9.62 3.83 -12.35
N LEU A 587 -10.51 3.53 -13.31
CA LEU A 587 -11.43 4.53 -13.87
C LEU A 587 -12.39 5.13 -12.82
N PRO A 588 -13.05 4.36 -11.91
CA PRO A 588 -13.90 4.93 -10.87
C PRO A 588 -13.14 5.85 -9.90
N GLU A 589 -11.93 5.45 -9.51
CA GLU A 589 -11.06 6.22 -8.61
C GLU A 589 -10.70 7.59 -9.23
N LYS A 590 -10.33 7.61 -10.52
CA LYS A 590 -10.08 8.85 -11.29
C LYS A 590 -11.32 9.72 -11.40
N ILE A 591 -12.48 9.14 -11.74
CA ILE A 591 -13.75 9.88 -11.87
C ILE A 591 -14.11 10.56 -10.55
N TYR A 592 -14.02 9.85 -9.42
CA TYR A 592 -14.27 10.42 -8.10
C TYR A 592 -13.34 11.60 -7.79
N LEU A 593 -12.02 11.42 -7.99
CA LEU A 593 -11.03 12.46 -7.70
C LEU A 593 -11.23 13.70 -8.56
N ILE A 594 -11.46 13.53 -9.87
CA ILE A 594 -11.74 14.63 -10.80
C ILE A 594 -13.05 15.33 -10.43
N ALA A 595 -14.12 14.59 -10.08
CA ALA A 595 -15.39 15.16 -9.68
C ALA A 595 -15.27 16.01 -8.40
N LEU A 596 -14.60 15.49 -7.37
CA LEU A 596 -14.35 16.20 -6.10
C LEU A 596 -13.55 17.51 -6.32
N LEU A 597 -12.47 17.44 -7.10
CA LEU A 597 -11.63 18.60 -7.39
C LEU A 597 -12.33 19.63 -8.30
N THR A 598 -13.10 19.17 -9.28
CA THR A 598 -13.86 20.04 -10.20
C THR A 598 -15.02 20.72 -9.49
N PHE A 599 -15.73 20.02 -8.59
CA PHE A 599 -16.78 20.61 -7.77
C PHE A 599 -16.26 21.77 -6.93
N ASN A 600 -15.14 21.55 -6.23
CA ASN A 600 -14.43 22.59 -5.47
C ASN A 600 -13.93 23.75 -6.35
N ALA A 601 -13.43 23.47 -7.57
CA ALA A 601 -13.04 24.51 -8.54
C ALA A 601 -14.22 25.37 -9.02
N VAL A 602 -15.37 24.75 -9.34
CA VAL A 602 -16.59 25.47 -9.77
C VAL A 602 -17.13 26.33 -8.64
N ALA A 603 -17.21 25.80 -7.41
CA ALA A 603 -17.60 26.57 -6.22
C ALA A 603 -16.69 27.79 -5.99
N PHE A 604 -15.38 27.62 -6.16
CA PHE A 604 -14.38 28.70 -6.07
C PHE A 604 -14.58 29.80 -7.13
N PHE A 605 -14.81 29.45 -8.39
CA PHE A 605 -15.06 30.45 -9.44
C PHE A 605 -16.39 31.18 -9.22
N TYR A 606 -17.44 30.46 -8.81
CA TYR A 606 -18.75 31.03 -8.49
C TYR A 606 -18.68 32.03 -7.33
N ILE A 607 -18.03 31.64 -6.24
CA ILE A 607 -17.71 32.51 -5.09
C ILE A 607 -17.01 33.79 -5.56
N THR A 608 -15.94 33.63 -6.35
CA THR A 608 -15.12 34.76 -6.82
C THR A 608 -15.93 35.73 -7.69
N PHE A 609 -16.73 35.20 -8.62
CA PHE A 609 -17.63 36.00 -9.46
C PHE A 609 -18.64 36.81 -8.64
N ASN A 610 -19.35 36.17 -7.71
CA ASN A 610 -20.36 36.82 -6.86
C ASN A 610 -19.77 37.99 -6.05
N TYR A 611 -18.55 37.83 -5.53
CA TYR A 611 -17.90 38.87 -4.74
C TYR A 611 -17.33 40.03 -5.58
N ILE A 612 -16.77 39.75 -6.76
CA ILE A 612 -16.40 40.81 -7.71
C ILE A 612 -17.66 41.61 -8.10
N HIS A 613 -18.75 40.93 -8.45
CA HIS A 613 -20.01 41.57 -8.82
C HIS A 613 -20.58 42.42 -7.68
N THR A 614 -20.63 41.88 -6.46
CA THR A 614 -21.08 42.62 -5.26
C THR A 614 -20.20 43.85 -4.99
N TYR A 615 -18.88 43.72 -5.13
CA TYR A 615 -17.95 44.84 -4.98
C TYR A 615 -18.20 45.95 -6.00
N LEU A 616 -18.40 45.60 -7.28
CA LEU A 616 -18.70 46.56 -8.35
C LEU A 616 -20.03 47.28 -8.11
N MET A 617 -21.08 46.54 -7.75
CA MET A 617 -22.40 47.12 -7.42
C MET A 617 -22.33 48.15 -6.29
N VAL A 618 -21.54 47.89 -5.24
CA VAL A 618 -21.44 48.80 -4.09
C VAL A 618 -20.48 49.96 -4.35
N SER A 619 -19.46 49.77 -5.19
CA SER A 619 -18.47 50.80 -5.53
C SER A 619 -19.00 51.85 -6.52
N GLY A 620 -20.01 51.51 -7.33
CA GLY A 620 -20.62 52.42 -8.31
C GLY A 620 -21.63 53.43 -7.73
N VAL A 621 -21.92 53.38 -6.43
CA VAL A 621 -22.97 54.21 -5.79
C VAL A 621 -22.36 55.25 -4.86
N GLY A 622 -22.74 56.53 -5.02
CA GLY A 622 -22.34 57.61 -4.14
C GLY A 622 -23.09 57.59 -2.80
N TRP A 623 -22.61 56.83 -1.83
CA TRP A 623 -23.30 56.62 -0.55
C TRP A 623 -23.37 57.86 0.36
N PRO A 624 -24.55 58.23 0.90
CA PRO A 624 -24.66 59.14 2.02
C PRO A 624 -23.92 58.62 3.26
N LYS A 625 -23.37 59.53 4.09
CA LYS A 625 -22.51 59.21 5.26
C LYS A 625 -23.13 58.23 6.28
N LEU A 626 -24.45 58.05 6.26
CA LEU A 626 -25.21 57.19 7.18
C LEU A 626 -24.98 55.68 6.94
N HIS A 627 -24.70 55.24 5.71
CA HIS A 627 -24.52 53.80 5.37
C HIS A 627 -23.09 53.26 5.59
N THR A 628 -22.21 54.04 6.22
CA THR A 628 -20.77 53.70 6.36
C THR A 628 -20.48 52.51 7.29
N GLN A 629 -21.48 51.93 7.97
CA GLN A 629 -21.32 50.69 8.75
C GLN A 629 -21.43 49.44 7.88
N ASP A 630 -22.37 49.38 6.94
CA ASP A 630 -22.62 48.18 6.12
C ASP A 630 -21.47 47.92 5.14
N TRP A 631 -20.91 48.98 4.54
CA TRP A 631 -19.69 48.89 3.73
C TRP A 631 -18.49 48.34 4.52
N LYS A 632 -18.36 48.71 5.81
CA LYS A 632 -17.32 48.19 6.70
C LYS A 632 -17.57 46.73 7.10
N MET A 633 -18.79 46.23 7.00
CA MET A 633 -19.12 44.82 7.20
C MET A 633 -18.85 44.01 5.93
N ALA A 634 -19.29 44.50 4.76
CA ALA A 634 -19.02 43.89 3.45
C ALA A 634 -17.50 43.76 3.18
N ARG A 635 -16.71 44.81 3.45
CA ARG A 635 -15.24 44.78 3.29
C ARG A 635 -14.55 43.76 4.22
N LYS A 636 -15.10 43.48 5.40
CA LYS A 636 -14.56 42.45 6.31
C LYS A 636 -14.93 41.04 5.87
N LEU A 637 -16.15 40.86 5.36
CA LEU A 637 -16.56 39.62 4.73
C LEU A 637 -15.65 39.32 3.52
N ALA A 638 -15.38 40.30 2.65
CA ALA A 638 -14.44 40.17 1.53
C ALA A 638 -13.04 39.64 1.94
N ILE A 639 -12.50 40.08 3.08
CA ILE A 639 -11.21 39.61 3.62
C ILE A 639 -11.29 38.13 4.04
N LEU A 640 -12.41 37.70 4.63
CA LEU A 640 -12.65 36.29 4.97
C LEU A 640 -12.65 35.40 3.72
N ILE A 641 -13.26 35.82 2.61
CA ILE A 641 -13.21 35.00 1.39
C ILE A 641 -11.82 35.05 0.77
N ALA A 642 -11.08 36.17 0.86
CA ALA A 642 -9.72 36.26 0.38
C ALA A 642 -8.74 35.34 1.16
N THR A 643 -8.91 35.18 2.47
CA THR A 643 -8.13 34.18 3.24
C THR A 643 -8.45 32.76 2.79
N ASN A 644 -9.72 32.48 2.51
CA ASN A 644 -10.15 31.14 2.09
C ASN A 644 -9.71 30.85 0.63
N PHE A 645 -9.75 31.85 -0.25
CA PHE A 645 -9.18 31.82 -1.61
C PHE A 645 -7.69 31.44 -1.58
N LEU A 646 -6.88 32.08 -0.73
CA LEU A 646 -5.44 31.83 -0.63
C LEU A 646 -5.10 30.42 -0.10
N CYS A 647 -5.95 29.83 0.74
CA CYS A 647 -5.71 28.49 1.28
C CYS A 647 -6.11 27.38 0.30
N TRP A 648 -7.16 27.59 -0.51
CA TRP A 648 -7.74 26.54 -1.37
C TRP A 648 -7.23 26.54 -2.81
N ALA A 649 -6.91 27.71 -3.39
CA ALA A 649 -6.47 27.81 -4.78
C ALA A 649 -5.24 26.92 -5.11
N PRO A 650 -4.20 26.81 -4.25
CA PRO A 650 -3.08 25.91 -4.55
C PRO A 650 -3.48 24.43 -4.51
N VAL A 651 -4.35 24.03 -3.58
CA VAL A 651 -4.82 22.63 -3.44
C VAL A 651 -5.58 22.20 -4.69
N ILE A 652 -6.49 23.05 -5.18
CA ILE A 652 -7.28 22.79 -6.39
C ILE A 652 -6.37 22.76 -7.63
N LEU A 653 -5.47 23.74 -7.79
CA LEU A 653 -4.54 23.82 -8.91
C LEU A 653 -3.66 22.56 -9.02
N PHE A 654 -2.94 22.22 -7.95
CA PHE A 654 -2.00 21.10 -7.96
C PHE A 654 -2.72 19.75 -7.93
N GLY A 655 -3.90 19.66 -7.30
CA GLY A 655 -4.76 18.47 -7.33
C GLY A 655 -5.25 18.15 -8.74
N LEU A 656 -5.83 19.13 -9.45
CA LEU A 656 -6.29 18.94 -10.83
C LEU A 656 -5.11 18.61 -11.76
N SER A 657 -4.00 19.33 -11.64
CA SER A 657 -2.80 19.09 -12.45
C SER A 657 -2.28 17.66 -12.27
N ALA A 658 -2.23 17.15 -11.04
CA ALA A 658 -1.90 15.74 -10.76
C ALA A 658 -2.94 14.75 -11.31
N ALA A 659 -4.24 15.06 -11.22
CA ALA A 659 -5.31 14.20 -11.73
C ALA A 659 -5.28 14.06 -13.27
N PHE A 660 -4.84 15.09 -13.99
CA PHE A 660 -4.60 15.06 -15.44
C PHE A 660 -3.22 14.48 -15.84
N GLY A 661 -2.40 14.03 -14.88
CA GLY A 661 -1.09 13.44 -15.13
C GLY A 661 0.07 14.44 -15.29
N CYS A 662 -0.17 15.73 -15.07
CA CYS A 662 0.84 16.79 -15.13
C CYS A 662 1.25 17.23 -13.71
N SER A 663 2.08 16.46 -13.02
CA SER A 663 2.50 16.83 -11.65
C SER A 663 3.45 18.05 -11.64
N LEU A 664 2.90 19.26 -11.45
CA LEU A 664 3.67 20.51 -11.31
C LEU A 664 4.51 20.60 -10.02
N ILE A 665 4.23 19.74 -9.03
CA ILE A 665 4.82 19.77 -7.69
C ILE A 665 5.21 18.37 -7.24
N SER A 666 6.31 18.24 -6.49
CA SER A 666 6.77 16.96 -5.93
C SER A 666 5.85 16.44 -4.82
N ILE A 667 5.77 15.12 -4.67
CA ILE A 667 4.96 14.45 -3.62
C ILE A 667 5.31 14.97 -2.21
N SER A 668 6.59 15.28 -1.97
CA SER A 668 7.10 15.89 -0.74
C SER A 668 6.48 17.25 -0.44
N GLN A 669 6.38 18.12 -1.43
CA GLN A 669 5.75 19.44 -1.31
C GLN A 669 4.23 19.34 -1.17
N MET A 670 3.60 18.39 -1.87
CA MET A 670 2.16 18.12 -1.78
C MET A 670 1.73 17.76 -0.36
N LYS A 671 2.54 16.97 0.38
CA LYS A 671 2.29 16.67 1.80
C LYS A 671 2.14 17.94 2.65
N TYR A 672 3.09 18.87 2.54
CA TYR A 672 3.05 20.12 3.30
C TYR A 672 1.83 20.97 2.94
N LEU A 673 1.43 20.99 1.67
CA LEU A 673 0.23 21.70 1.24
C LEU A 673 -1.05 21.12 1.88
N LEU A 674 -1.23 19.80 1.84
CA LEU A 674 -2.41 19.11 2.36
C LEU A 674 -2.48 19.06 3.89
N VAL A 675 -1.34 19.07 4.59
CA VAL A 675 -1.28 18.96 6.06
C VAL A 675 -1.15 20.32 6.75
N LEU A 676 -0.51 21.31 6.11
CA LEU A 676 -0.34 22.65 6.68
C LEU A 676 -1.35 23.67 6.13
N VAL A 677 -1.51 23.79 4.81
CA VAL A 677 -2.26 24.92 4.22
C VAL A 677 -3.76 24.65 4.20
N TYR A 678 -4.17 23.49 3.70
CA TYR A 678 -5.57 23.07 3.60
C TYR A 678 -6.35 23.20 4.93
N PRO A 679 -5.80 22.83 6.12
CA PRO A 679 -6.56 22.92 7.38
C PRO A 679 -6.56 24.28 8.09
N ILE A 680 -5.69 25.25 7.70
CA ILE A 680 -5.61 26.58 8.36
C ILE A 680 -6.96 27.31 8.31
N ASN A 681 -7.67 27.13 7.21
CA ASN A 681 -8.91 27.83 6.90
C ASN A 681 -9.94 27.73 8.05
N SER A 682 -10.15 26.52 8.54
CA SER A 682 -11.08 26.18 9.61
C SER A 682 -10.71 26.78 10.97
N MET A 683 -9.43 27.10 11.19
CA MET A 683 -8.97 27.82 12.38
C MET A 683 -9.19 29.33 12.26
N ALA A 684 -9.05 29.89 11.06
CA ALA A 684 -9.17 31.34 10.81
C ALA A 684 -10.62 31.83 10.84
N ASN A 685 -11.55 31.03 10.31
CA ASN A 685 -12.99 31.33 10.18
C ASN A 685 -13.60 31.97 11.47
N PRO A 686 -13.50 31.37 12.68
CA PRO A 686 -13.98 31.96 13.95
C PRO A 686 -13.55 33.40 14.25
N PHE A 687 -12.27 33.74 14.04
CA PHE A 687 -11.75 35.07 14.34
C PHE A 687 -12.42 36.12 13.44
N LEU A 688 -12.66 35.76 12.19
CA LEU A 688 -13.24 36.64 11.19
C LEU A 688 -14.73 36.92 11.50
N TYR A 689 -15.49 35.95 12.02
CA TYR A 689 -16.86 36.20 12.51
C TYR A 689 -16.90 37.15 13.72
N ALA A 690 -15.98 36.98 14.68
CA ALA A 690 -15.90 37.82 15.87
C ALA A 690 -15.58 39.30 15.53
N PHE A 691 -14.78 39.56 14.50
CA PHE A 691 -14.44 40.93 14.06
C PHE A 691 -15.42 41.52 13.03
N SER A 692 -16.16 40.69 12.28
CA SER A 692 -17.10 41.14 11.24
C SER A 692 -18.34 41.83 11.80
N THR A 693 -19.04 41.18 12.74
CA THR A 693 -20.41 41.52 13.20
C THR A 693 -20.55 42.80 14.05
N GLY A 694 -19.58 43.71 14.04
CA GLY A 694 -19.62 44.97 14.82
C GLY A 694 -19.53 44.82 16.36
N HIS A 695 -19.58 43.58 16.87
CA HIS A 695 -19.61 43.27 18.30
C HIS A 695 -18.32 43.61 19.06
N GLY A 696 -17.25 44.07 18.38
CA GLY A 696 -16.03 44.58 19.03
C GLY A 696 -16.26 45.70 20.06
N ARG A 697 -17.32 46.51 19.91
CA ARG A 697 -17.77 47.46 20.96
C ARG A 697 -18.35 46.75 22.19
N ARG A 698 -19.09 45.65 22.00
CA ARG A 698 -19.66 44.85 23.09
C ARG A 698 -18.61 43.97 23.79
N TRP A 699 -17.60 43.51 23.06
CA TRP A 699 -16.42 42.87 23.63
C TRP A 699 -15.56 43.82 24.47
N SER A 700 -15.43 45.10 24.08
CA SER A 700 -14.77 46.09 24.93
C SER A 700 -15.64 46.49 26.13
N GLU A 701 -16.97 46.43 26.04
CA GLU A 701 -17.88 46.52 27.20
C GLU A 701 -17.81 45.29 28.12
N LEU A 702 -17.65 44.07 27.59
CA LEU A 702 -17.42 42.86 28.39
C LEU A 702 -16.06 42.93 29.11
N ARG A 703 -15.01 43.39 28.41
CA ARG A 703 -13.69 43.65 29.01
C ARG A 703 -13.77 44.75 30.07
N ARG A 704 -14.53 45.82 29.83
CA ARG A 704 -14.80 46.88 30.83
C ARG A 704 -15.59 46.37 32.03
N THR A 705 -16.62 45.53 31.85
CA THR A 705 -17.40 44.98 32.99
C THR A 705 -16.59 43.96 33.79
N PHE A 706 -15.76 43.12 33.16
CA PHE A 706 -14.77 42.29 33.86
C PHE A 706 -13.76 43.15 34.63
N HIS A 707 -13.23 44.21 34.01
CA HIS A 707 -12.29 45.15 34.65
C HIS A 707 -12.95 45.92 35.81
N HIS A 708 -14.21 46.34 35.69
CA HIS A 708 -15.00 46.92 36.78
C HIS A 708 -15.27 45.88 37.89
N ARG A 709 -15.41 44.59 37.58
CA ARG A 709 -15.53 43.51 38.58
C ARG A 709 -14.21 43.22 39.30
N CYS A 710 -13.05 43.25 38.61
CA CYS A 710 -11.72 43.22 39.24
C CYS A 710 -11.57 44.43 40.19
N VAL A 711 -11.73 45.66 39.68
CA VAL A 711 -11.56 46.90 40.44
C VAL A 711 -12.57 47.02 41.60
N GLY A 712 -13.82 46.59 41.42
CA GLY A 712 -14.84 46.58 42.46
C GLY A 712 -14.53 45.58 43.59
N LYS A 713 -14.00 44.40 43.27
CA LYS A 713 -13.49 43.45 44.29
C LYS A 713 -12.25 44.00 45.02
N GLN A 714 -11.43 44.82 44.36
CA GLN A 714 -10.24 45.41 44.96
C GLN A 714 -10.57 46.60 45.87
N LYS A 715 -11.51 47.48 45.47
CA LYS A 715 -12.07 48.53 46.38
C LYS A 715 -12.70 47.93 47.64
N ARG A 716 -13.45 46.83 47.53
CA ARG A 716 -14.01 46.11 48.70
C ARG A 716 -12.97 45.44 49.61
N ARG A 717 -11.72 45.26 49.15
CA ARG A 717 -10.61 44.75 49.98
C ARG A 717 -9.72 45.85 50.58
N LEU A 718 -9.71 47.04 49.99
CA LEU A 718 -9.02 48.22 50.54
C LEU A 718 -9.92 49.00 51.52
N GLY A 719 -11.25 48.96 51.34
CA GLY A 719 -12.23 49.64 52.19
C GLY A 719 -12.47 49.04 53.59
N SER A 720 -11.65 48.07 54.05
CA SER A 720 -11.73 47.55 55.43
C SER A 720 -10.72 48.19 56.40
N ARG A 721 -10.03 49.26 55.98
CA ARG A 721 -9.11 50.05 56.83
C ARG A 721 -9.15 51.56 56.49
N SER A 722 -10.29 52.19 56.76
CA SER A 722 -10.38 53.56 57.29
C SER A 722 -11.85 53.99 57.36
N SER A 723 -12.38 54.12 58.56
CA SER A 723 -13.49 55.02 58.82
C SER A 723 -12.96 56.45 58.72
N ASP A 724 -13.33 57.19 57.68
CA ASP A 724 -13.61 58.63 57.79
C ASP A 724 -14.30 59.16 56.53
N SER A 725 -15.16 60.16 56.75
CA SER A 725 -16.05 60.72 55.74
C SER A 725 -15.41 61.90 55.02
N THR A 726 -15.13 61.77 53.72
CA THR A 726 -15.32 62.86 52.74
C THR A 726 -15.25 62.35 51.30
N THR A 727 -16.25 62.67 50.51
CA THR A 727 -16.37 62.22 49.12
C THR A 727 -15.59 63.16 48.20
N SER A 728 -14.37 62.79 47.79
CA SER A 728 -13.65 63.49 46.72
C SER A 728 -13.19 62.53 45.62
N THR A 729 -13.36 62.97 44.37
CA THR A 729 -13.09 62.17 43.17
C THR A 729 -11.60 62.07 42.87
N LEU A 730 -10.94 61.03 43.40
CA LEU A 730 -9.58 60.65 42.99
C LEU A 730 -9.52 60.32 41.49
N SER A 731 -8.67 61.06 40.77
CA SER A 731 -8.46 60.89 39.33
C SER A 731 -7.64 59.64 39.00
N GLN A 732 -7.83 59.08 37.81
CA GLN A 732 -7.12 57.87 37.35
C GLN A 732 -5.59 58.03 37.37
N ALA A 733 -5.07 59.26 37.22
CA ALA A 733 -3.64 59.56 37.26
C ALA A 733 -3.01 59.42 38.66
N GLN A 734 -3.77 59.64 39.74
CA GLN A 734 -3.25 59.53 41.11
C GLN A 734 -3.06 58.07 41.53
N VAL A 735 -3.97 57.17 41.11
CA VAL A 735 -3.86 55.72 41.40
C VAL A 735 -2.63 55.10 40.74
N LEU A 736 -2.28 55.53 39.52
CA LEU A 736 -1.07 55.07 38.83
C LEU A 736 0.23 55.57 39.49
N LYS A 737 0.23 56.75 40.13
CA LYS A 737 1.39 57.28 40.88
C LYS A 737 1.68 56.52 42.18
N GLU A 738 0.65 55.98 42.83
CA GLU A 738 0.80 55.14 44.04
C GLU A 738 1.43 53.78 43.75
N PHE A 739 1.08 53.15 42.62
CA PHE A 739 1.58 51.82 42.22
C PHE A 739 3.12 51.73 42.09
N GLY A 740 3.80 52.86 41.86
CA GLY A 740 5.26 52.92 41.73
C GLY A 740 6.04 52.87 43.06
N LYS A 741 5.39 52.97 44.23
CA LYS A 741 6.08 53.20 45.52
C LYS A 741 6.22 52.01 46.47
N ASN A 742 5.62 50.84 46.20
CA ASN A 742 5.65 49.73 47.17
C ASN A 742 5.72 48.32 46.53
N PRO A 743 6.90 47.65 46.50
CA PRO A 743 7.11 46.43 45.71
C PRO A 743 6.60 45.12 46.35
N LYS A 744 6.05 45.13 47.58
CA LYS A 744 5.77 43.90 48.35
C LYS A 744 4.41 43.22 48.11
N HIS A 745 3.49 43.78 47.31
CA HIS A 745 2.17 43.18 47.05
C HIS A 745 1.86 42.93 45.56
N ASN A 746 2.67 42.11 44.89
CA ASN A 746 2.59 41.93 43.42
C ASN A 746 2.49 40.47 42.93
N LYS A 747 1.58 39.67 43.52
CA LYS A 747 1.23 38.30 43.03
C LYS A 747 -0.25 38.08 42.65
N HIS A 748 -1.13 39.07 42.82
CA HIS A 748 -2.52 38.99 42.35
C HIS A 748 -2.89 40.08 41.33
N SER A 749 -2.22 41.23 41.33
CA SER A 749 -2.50 42.32 40.39
C SER A 749 -2.13 41.98 38.94
N ILE A 750 -1.08 41.18 38.72
CA ILE A 750 -0.66 40.71 37.38
C ILE A 750 -1.77 39.85 36.72
N HIS A 751 -2.60 39.18 37.52
CA HIS A 751 -3.61 38.23 37.06
C HIS A 751 -4.96 38.87 36.63
N CYS A 752 -5.12 40.20 36.77
CA CYS A 752 -6.17 40.99 36.11
C CYS A 752 -5.61 41.84 34.94
N PHE A 753 -4.30 41.76 34.63
CA PHE A 753 -3.66 42.55 33.57
C PHE A 753 -3.30 41.70 32.33
N LEU A 754 -2.92 40.44 32.56
CA LEU A 754 -3.03 39.36 31.57
C LEU A 754 -4.50 38.95 31.40
#